data_AF-A0A9X2MT46-F1
#
_entry.id   AF-A0A9X2MT46-F1
#
_cell.length_a   1.000
_cell.length_b   1.000
_cell.length_c   1.000
_cell.angle_alpha   90.00
_cell.angle_beta   90.00
_cell.angle_gamma   90.00
#
_symmetry.space_group_name_H-M   'P 1'
#
loop_
_entity.id
_entity.type
_entity.pdbx_description
1 polymer ?
#
loop_
_entity_poly.entity_id
_entity_poly.type
_entity_poly.pdbx_seq_one_letter_code
_entity_poly.pdbx_strand_id
1 'polypeptide(L)'
;MTLSSIYIKSILSVVLLSLALPTQWASAGASPGATQHEVIVVYKNEEGKAAILEDSSDVSHEFDIIPAVAASATGQELAELANDPNIAYIEPNRLFRAVETGLHPAAEQAEQSQWGFQAIQPAPMWSAGFTGAGVKIAVIDTGIHPHRELTIAGGVSTVDYTGDFADDNGHGTHVAGIIAARRNGEAMVGIAPDAELYAVKSMDASGNGTLQDLLEALEWSIEHGMDIINLSLGSPEDSPLIREMVDRAYAEGIVVIAASGNNQVDVPLSTYTVYYPAKYDSVIAVGAISRWNSRGDFSSVGAEVEAAAPGVDIISTYVNENGTDGYAQASGTSQAAPHVTGMVALLMQKYPSMTNAQLRRELRKFAIDLGTPGRDIEFGYGALTFAAPSGSSSAYEPQSLSEAVLEGSEGGRFQERLEAWKSEWSLRELPARTLLRGNAPLGVSLQLAAGSSNFAYIDESSVRYGENVFVLNGSGERMNDFIVQVLFNRIVITPSVDALLHPNETYRLIIDSSVRGKTSLSASTAYELTSPLLIPFSVAQPTAYALTKQGAWYDETVQWGLENRIVTGYEDGSFKPNKPVSEAEFLAMLLRAFEPDLSLVQGERWADSYYARAKALRYPVKSYTSLTPRGTIIARRQVAELISSTDGVRFSGDDAIHYLLAFGLAEGKQAAPSIEGFNGAKGLTRAEALQFVRNVIRYGSGALLERPLRASDRGDLPEL
;
A
#
# COMPACT_ATOMS: atom_id res chain seq x y z
N MET A 1 -73.04 23.81 3.46
CA MET A 1 -71.68 23.55 3.98
C MET A 1 -70.87 23.01 2.82
N THR A 2 -70.30 23.86 1.95
CA THR A 2 -68.90 24.38 2.00
C THR A 2 -67.86 23.26 1.94
N LEU A 3 -66.80 23.21 1.14
CA LEU A 3 -66.22 23.98 0.01
C LEU A 3 -64.91 23.22 -0.35
N SER A 4 -64.50 23.23 -1.62
CA SER A 4 -63.10 23.32 -2.12
C SER A 4 -62.05 22.19 -1.96
N SER A 5 -61.65 21.60 -3.11
CA SER A 5 -60.41 21.84 -3.89
C SER A 5 -59.01 22.04 -3.23
N ILE A 6 -58.01 21.36 -3.84
CA ILE A 6 -56.55 21.69 -4.00
C ILE A 6 -55.58 21.36 -2.83
N TYR A 7 -54.55 20.52 -3.09
CA TYR A 7 -53.13 20.94 -3.19
C TYR A 7 -52.20 19.72 -3.46
N ILE A 8 -51.75 19.61 -4.71
CA ILE A 8 -50.43 19.04 -5.06
C ILE A 8 -49.41 20.13 -4.71
N LYS A 9 -48.40 19.81 -3.90
CA LYS A 9 -47.23 20.67 -3.70
C LYS A 9 -45.93 19.91 -3.89
N SER A 10 -45.27 20.29 -4.97
CA SER A 10 -43.85 20.26 -5.26
C SER A 10 -42.96 20.45 -4.03
N ILE A 11 -41.88 19.68 -3.95
CA ILE A 11 -40.67 20.07 -3.20
C ILE A 11 -39.59 20.29 -4.25
N LEU A 12 -39.56 21.53 -4.75
CA LEU A 12 -38.45 22.11 -5.47
C LEU A 12 -37.54 22.70 -4.38
N SER A 13 -36.49 21.99 -3.99
CA SER A 13 -35.48 22.53 -3.08
C SER A 13 -34.50 23.38 -3.89
N VAL A 14 -34.82 24.66 -4.01
CA VAL A 14 -33.89 25.69 -4.51
C VAL A 14 -32.80 25.87 -3.46
N VAL A 15 -31.63 25.28 -3.68
CA VAL A 15 -30.40 25.67 -2.98
C VAL A 15 -29.83 26.87 -3.72
N LEU A 16 -30.15 28.06 -3.22
CA LEU A 16 -29.50 29.31 -3.60
C LEU A 16 -28.09 29.32 -2.98
N LEU A 17 -27.11 28.73 -3.69
CA LEU A 17 -25.70 28.90 -3.34
C LEU A 17 -25.22 30.21 -3.98
N SER A 18 -25.22 31.29 -3.20
CA SER A 18 -24.61 32.56 -3.61
C SER A 18 -23.09 32.41 -3.62
N LEU A 19 -22.53 31.99 -4.76
CA LEU A 19 -21.11 32.15 -5.05
C LEU A 19 -20.89 33.59 -5.50
N ALA A 20 -20.24 34.38 -4.65
CA ALA A 20 -19.70 35.67 -5.03
C ALA A 20 -18.57 35.44 -6.04
N LEU A 21 -18.84 35.70 -7.33
CA LEU A 21 -17.83 35.75 -8.37
C LEU A 21 -16.88 36.93 -8.10
N PRO A 22 -15.55 36.77 -8.22
CA PRO A 22 -14.66 37.91 -8.25
C PRO A 22 -14.91 38.69 -9.55
N THR A 23 -15.47 39.90 -9.41
CA THR A 23 -15.65 40.87 -10.48
C THR A 23 -14.29 41.36 -10.97
N GLN A 24 -13.80 40.82 -12.09
CA GLN A 24 -12.63 41.37 -12.77
C GLN A 24 -12.71 41.23 -14.30
N TRP A 25 -13.82 41.67 -14.90
CA TRP A 25 -13.90 41.82 -16.35
C TRP A 25 -14.63 43.12 -16.72
N ALA A 26 -13.88 44.22 -16.76
CA ALA A 26 -14.17 45.46 -17.49
C ALA A 26 -12.92 46.37 -17.40
N SER A 27 -12.37 47.01 -18.41
CA SER A 27 -12.44 47.01 -19.89
C SER A 27 -11.34 47.99 -20.35
N ALA A 28 -10.58 47.72 -21.41
CA ALA A 28 -10.08 48.76 -22.35
C ALA A 28 -9.18 48.20 -23.49
N GLY A 29 -9.60 48.45 -24.75
CA GLY A 29 -8.68 48.76 -25.86
C GLY A 29 -8.48 47.73 -26.98
N ALA A 30 -9.32 47.82 -28.03
CA ALA A 30 -9.24 47.31 -29.42
C ALA A 30 -8.15 46.27 -29.85
N SER A 31 -8.68 45.16 -30.39
CA SER A 31 -8.15 43.95 -31.07
C SER A 31 -6.72 43.94 -31.66
N PRO A 32 -6.01 42.82 -31.44
CA PRO A 32 -6.00 41.74 -32.43
C PRO A 32 -6.31 40.35 -31.82
N GLY A 33 -7.33 39.68 -32.36
CA GLY A 33 -7.77 38.33 -31.98
C GLY A 33 -8.45 38.32 -30.61
N ALA A 34 -9.78 38.23 -30.56
CA ALA A 34 -10.45 37.98 -29.28
C ALA A 34 -9.93 36.65 -28.72
N THR A 35 -9.44 36.63 -27.48
CA THR A 35 -8.99 35.40 -26.83
C THR A 35 -10.15 34.42 -26.79
N GLN A 36 -9.96 33.28 -27.44
CA GLN A 36 -10.91 32.18 -27.43
C GLN A 36 -10.72 31.34 -26.17
N HIS A 37 -11.82 30.82 -25.65
CA HIS A 37 -11.86 29.95 -24.49
C HIS A 37 -12.61 28.67 -24.87
N GLU A 38 -11.95 27.52 -24.67
CA GLU A 38 -12.58 26.21 -24.83
C GLU A 38 -13.42 25.90 -23.60
N VAL A 39 -14.68 25.59 -23.83
CA VAL A 39 -15.69 25.38 -22.79
C VAL A 39 -16.63 24.24 -23.15
N ILE A 40 -17.25 23.67 -22.14
CA ILE A 40 -18.42 22.81 -22.27
C ILE A 40 -19.63 23.60 -21.77
N VAL A 41 -20.60 23.83 -22.66
CA VAL A 41 -21.81 24.61 -22.36
C VAL A 41 -22.99 23.67 -22.20
N VAL A 42 -23.65 23.72 -21.03
CA VAL A 42 -24.77 22.85 -20.70
C VAL A 42 -26.08 23.61 -20.90
N TYR A 43 -26.98 23.07 -21.72
CA TYR A 43 -28.26 23.69 -22.07
C TYR A 43 -29.45 23.01 -21.37
N LYS A 44 -30.56 23.73 -21.24
CA LYS A 44 -31.80 23.23 -20.60
C LYS A 44 -32.82 22.69 -21.61
N ASN A 45 -32.75 23.15 -22.86
CA ASN A 45 -33.71 22.86 -23.92
C ASN A 45 -33.08 23.13 -25.30
N GLU A 46 -33.82 22.81 -26.36
CA GLU A 46 -33.39 23.00 -27.76
C GLU A 46 -33.12 24.46 -28.11
N GLU A 47 -33.81 25.41 -27.48
CA GLU A 47 -33.51 26.84 -27.66
C GLU A 47 -32.13 27.20 -27.11
N GLY A 48 -31.74 26.66 -25.96
CA GLY A 48 -30.40 26.83 -25.40
C GLY A 48 -29.33 26.18 -26.26
N LYS A 49 -29.61 24.99 -26.81
CA LYS A 49 -28.70 24.35 -27.78
C LYS A 49 -28.49 25.23 -29.01
N ALA A 50 -29.59 25.74 -29.59
CA ALA A 50 -29.52 26.62 -30.76
C ALA A 50 -28.74 27.92 -30.47
N ALA A 51 -28.89 28.50 -29.28
CA ALA A 51 -28.11 29.67 -28.86
C ALA A 51 -26.59 29.38 -28.85
N ILE A 52 -26.17 28.21 -28.34
CA ILE A 52 -24.76 27.82 -28.37
C ILE A 52 -24.23 27.73 -29.80
N LEU A 53 -25.01 27.11 -30.70
CA LEU A 53 -24.62 26.92 -32.11
C LEU A 53 -24.58 28.25 -32.90
N GLU A 54 -25.34 29.26 -32.48
CA GLU A 54 -25.36 30.59 -33.11
C GLU A 54 -24.25 31.50 -32.57
N ASP A 55 -24.06 31.50 -31.24
CA ASP A 55 -23.21 32.47 -30.55
C ASP A 55 -21.77 31.98 -30.34
N SER A 56 -21.49 30.68 -30.45
CA SER A 56 -20.12 30.17 -30.31
C SER A 56 -19.32 30.34 -31.60
N SER A 57 -18.06 30.72 -31.46
CA SER A 57 -17.17 30.93 -32.60
C SER A 57 -16.78 29.64 -33.33
N ASP A 58 -16.75 28.51 -32.61
CA ASP A 58 -16.54 27.17 -33.17
C ASP A 58 -17.20 26.13 -32.26
N VAL A 59 -17.75 25.06 -32.85
CA VAL A 59 -18.39 23.95 -32.14
C VAL A 59 -17.60 22.69 -32.44
N SER A 60 -16.94 22.15 -31.41
CA SER A 60 -16.05 20.99 -31.55
C SER A 60 -16.81 19.67 -31.42
N HIS A 61 -17.79 19.58 -30.52
CA HIS A 61 -18.59 18.37 -30.32
C HIS A 61 -19.98 18.66 -29.74
N GLU A 62 -20.99 17.91 -30.17
CA GLU A 62 -22.32 17.88 -29.56
C GLU A 62 -22.51 16.54 -28.87
N PHE A 63 -22.73 16.54 -27.56
CA PHE A 63 -22.92 15.30 -26.81
C PHE A 63 -24.34 14.77 -26.99
N ASP A 64 -24.46 13.47 -27.23
CA ASP A 64 -25.74 12.77 -27.44
C ASP A 64 -26.35 12.31 -26.10
N ILE A 65 -25.50 11.98 -25.12
CA ILE A 65 -25.94 11.45 -23.82
C ILE A 65 -26.34 12.59 -22.87
N ILE A 66 -25.56 13.67 -22.82
CA ILE A 66 -25.75 14.81 -21.92
C ILE A 66 -26.17 16.06 -22.71
N PRO A 67 -26.96 16.99 -22.13
CA PRO A 67 -27.39 18.19 -22.83
C PRO A 67 -26.28 19.24 -22.84
N ALA A 68 -25.17 18.93 -23.51
CA ALA A 68 -23.98 19.75 -23.53
C ALA A 68 -23.39 19.87 -24.95
N VAL A 69 -22.68 20.96 -25.18
CA VAL A 69 -21.92 21.22 -26.42
C VAL A 69 -20.53 21.68 -26.02
N ALA A 70 -19.50 21.07 -26.61
CA ALA A 70 -18.13 21.56 -26.54
C ALA A 70 -17.91 22.63 -27.62
N ALA A 71 -17.39 23.78 -27.21
CA ALA A 71 -17.29 24.94 -28.08
C ALA A 71 -16.11 25.86 -27.71
N SER A 72 -15.67 26.64 -28.68
CA SER A 72 -14.74 27.76 -28.50
C SER A 72 -15.51 29.08 -28.53
N ALA A 73 -15.39 29.87 -27.47
CA ALA A 73 -16.10 31.13 -27.34
C ALA A 73 -15.23 32.27 -26.79
N THR A 74 -15.46 33.48 -27.29
CA THR A 74 -14.80 34.69 -26.80
C THR A 74 -15.36 35.10 -25.44
N GLY A 75 -14.63 35.93 -24.71
CA GLY A 75 -15.13 36.46 -23.42
C GLY A 75 -16.47 37.22 -23.52
N GLN A 76 -16.82 37.76 -24.70
CA GLN A 76 -18.13 38.38 -24.93
C GLN A 76 -19.22 37.33 -25.11
N GLU A 77 -18.99 36.35 -25.99
CA GLU A 77 -19.92 35.24 -26.27
C GLU A 77 -20.22 34.44 -24.98
N LEU A 78 -19.20 34.17 -24.17
CA LEU A 78 -19.38 33.53 -22.86
C LEU A 78 -20.27 34.34 -21.90
N ALA A 79 -20.17 35.67 -21.94
CA ALA A 79 -21.01 36.54 -21.11
C ALA A 79 -22.46 36.55 -21.62
N GLU A 80 -22.68 36.44 -22.93
CA GLU A 80 -24.00 36.34 -23.55
C GLU A 80 -24.64 34.99 -23.19
N LEU A 81 -23.94 33.88 -23.42
CA LEU A 81 -24.37 32.52 -23.05
C LEU A 81 -24.65 32.37 -21.55
N ALA A 82 -23.80 32.93 -20.68
CA ALA A 82 -24.01 32.86 -19.23
C ALA A 82 -25.26 33.63 -18.75
N ASN A 83 -25.76 34.60 -19.54
CA ASN A 83 -26.98 35.36 -19.24
C ASN A 83 -28.23 34.78 -19.92
N ASP A 84 -28.09 33.83 -20.84
CA ASP A 84 -29.23 33.20 -21.49
C ASP A 84 -29.99 32.28 -20.49
N PRO A 85 -31.29 32.49 -20.26
CA PRO A 85 -32.08 31.68 -19.32
C PRO A 85 -32.19 30.20 -19.71
N ASN A 86 -31.91 29.83 -20.96
CA ASN A 86 -31.90 28.48 -21.49
C ASN A 86 -30.56 27.75 -21.27
N ILE A 87 -29.51 28.46 -20.84
CA ILE A 87 -28.23 27.86 -20.45
C ILE A 87 -28.26 27.50 -18.96
N ALA A 88 -27.80 26.30 -18.63
CA ALA A 88 -27.72 25.79 -17.26
C ALA A 88 -26.45 26.29 -16.57
N TYR A 89 -25.29 26.01 -17.15
CA TYR A 89 -24.00 26.51 -16.72
C TYR A 89 -22.95 26.29 -17.82
N ILE A 90 -21.78 26.89 -17.64
CA ILE A 90 -20.62 26.75 -18.51
C ILE A 90 -19.46 26.22 -17.67
N GLU A 91 -18.80 25.17 -18.13
CA GLU A 91 -17.61 24.61 -17.51
C GLU A 91 -16.38 24.85 -18.41
N PRO A 92 -15.25 25.33 -17.87
CA PRO A 92 -14.01 25.44 -18.66
C PRO A 92 -13.53 24.05 -19.12
N ASN A 93 -12.97 23.95 -20.33
CA ASN A 93 -12.31 22.72 -20.78
C ASN A 93 -10.95 22.56 -20.06
N ARG A 94 -10.96 21.87 -18.91
CA ARG A 94 -9.80 21.75 -18.01
C ARG A 94 -8.96 20.51 -18.33
N LEU A 95 -7.72 20.50 -17.83
CA LEU A 95 -6.79 19.39 -18.03
C LEU A 95 -6.99 18.25 -17.02
N PHE A 96 -6.91 17.02 -17.52
CA PHE A 96 -6.72 15.77 -16.79
C PHE A 96 -5.34 15.20 -17.11
N ARG A 97 -4.80 14.38 -16.20
CA ARG A 97 -3.48 13.77 -16.37
C ARG A 97 -3.48 12.30 -15.99
N ALA A 98 -2.62 11.53 -16.64
CA ALA A 98 -2.27 10.18 -16.21
C ALA A 98 -1.71 10.21 -14.76
N VAL A 99 -2.09 9.22 -13.95
CA VAL A 99 -1.76 9.18 -12.51
C VAL A 99 -0.61 8.21 -12.26
N GLU A 100 0.62 8.61 -12.58
CA GLU A 100 1.83 7.79 -12.35
C GLU A 100 2.98 8.53 -11.66
N THR A 101 3.99 7.80 -11.17
CA THR A 101 5.25 8.38 -10.68
C THR A 101 6.42 8.24 -11.66
N GLY A 102 6.16 7.73 -12.87
CA GLY A 102 7.10 7.59 -13.99
C GLY A 102 7.32 6.15 -14.45
N LEU A 103 7.49 5.99 -15.76
CA LEU A 103 7.81 4.71 -16.42
C LEU A 103 9.32 4.56 -16.65
N HIS A 104 9.86 3.40 -16.29
CA HIS A 104 11.27 3.06 -16.45
C HIS A 104 11.44 1.78 -17.27
N PRO A 105 12.24 1.77 -18.35
CA PRO A 105 12.47 0.56 -19.13
C PRO A 105 12.91 -0.64 -18.28
N ALA A 106 12.32 -1.80 -18.54
CA ALA A 106 12.56 -3.04 -17.80
C ALA A 106 12.88 -4.20 -18.76
N ALA A 107 13.59 -5.19 -18.24
CA ALA A 107 13.82 -6.43 -18.97
C ALA A 107 12.57 -7.30 -19.00
N GLU A 108 12.44 -8.13 -20.03
CA GLU A 108 11.41 -9.19 -20.07
C GLU A 108 11.55 -10.09 -18.85
N GLN A 109 10.42 -10.50 -18.28
CA GLN A 109 10.38 -11.47 -17.18
C GLN A 109 9.78 -12.78 -17.65
N ALA A 110 9.79 -13.80 -16.78
CA ALA A 110 9.08 -15.03 -17.08
C ALA A 110 7.58 -14.84 -16.82
N GLU A 111 6.75 -15.50 -17.62
CA GLU A 111 5.31 -15.49 -17.45
C GLU A 111 4.95 -15.82 -15.98
N GLN A 112 4.09 -15.02 -15.34
CA GLN A 112 3.65 -15.16 -13.94
C GLN A 112 4.69 -14.91 -12.83
N SER A 113 5.93 -14.54 -13.16
CA SER A 113 6.94 -14.23 -12.12
C SER A 113 6.77 -12.85 -11.48
N GLN A 114 5.90 -12.01 -12.04
CA GLN A 114 5.65 -10.67 -11.55
C GLN A 114 4.88 -10.69 -10.22
N TRP A 115 5.32 -9.88 -9.27
CA TRP A 115 4.74 -9.90 -7.92
C TRP A 115 3.27 -9.47 -7.91
N GLY A 116 2.85 -8.54 -8.79
CA GLY A 116 1.45 -8.13 -8.89
C GLY A 116 0.54 -9.29 -9.29
N PHE A 117 0.99 -10.11 -10.25
CA PHE A 117 0.33 -11.36 -10.62
C PHE A 117 0.23 -12.33 -9.43
N GLN A 118 1.32 -12.49 -8.67
CA GLN A 118 1.40 -13.37 -7.50
C GLN A 118 0.53 -12.89 -6.34
N ALA A 119 0.32 -11.58 -6.20
CA ALA A 119 -0.58 -11.00 -5.20
C ALA A 119 -2.05 -11.23 -5.56
N ILE A 120 -2.43 -11.00 -6.83
CA ILE A 120 -3.82 -11.21 -7.29
C ILE A 120 -4.17 -12.71 -7.38
N GLN A 121 -3.21 -13.58 -7.69
CA GLN A 121 -3.41 -15.03 -7.84
C GLN A 121 -4.56 -15.43 -8.78
N PRO A 122 -4.62 -14.99 -10.05
CA PRO A 122 -5.75 -15.30 -10.94
C PRO A 122 -5.80 -16.75 -11.45
N ALA A 123 -4.72 -17.54 -11.25
CA ALA A 123 -4.62 -18.92 -11.72
C ALA A 123 -5.79 -19.87 -11.36
N PRO A 124 -6.40 -19.81 -10.16
CA PRO A 124 -7.59 -20.60 -9.83
C PRO A 124 -8.80 -20.27 -10.71
N MET A 125 -8.99 -19.00 -11.08
CA MET A 125 -10.08 -18.59 -11.98
C MET A 125 -9.86 -19.13 -13.38
N TRP A 126 -8.63 -19.04 -13.88
CA TRP A 126 -8.26 -19.60 -15.19
C TRP A 126 -8.41 -21.11 -15.24
N SER A 127 -8.03 -21.80 -14.16
CA SER A 127 -8.20 -23.26 -14.03
C SER A 127 -9.67 -23.66 -14.02
N ALA A 128 -10.56 -22.77 -13.56
CA ALA A 128 -12.01 -22.94 -13.63
C ALA A 128 -12.61 -22.49 -14.98
N GLY A 129 -11.78 -22.08 -15.94
CA GLY A 129 -12.21 -21.68 -17.29
C GLY A 129 -12.60 -20.20 -17.43
N PHE A 130 -12.33 -19.37 -16.42
CA PHE A 130 -12.60 -17.94 -16.48
C PHE A 130 -11.30 -17.20 -16.79
N THR A 131 -11.22 -16.55 -17.95
CA THR A 131 -10.05 -15.84 -18.48
C THR A 131 -10.36 -14.41 -18.92
N GLY A 132 -11.60 -13.96 -18.74
CA GLY A 132 -12.10 -12.65 -19.18
C GLY A 132 -12.80 -12.70 -20.55
N ALA A 133 -12.88 -13.87 -21.18
CA ALA A 133 -13.42 -14.01 -22.52
C ALA A 133 -14.86 -13.46 -22.63
N GLY A 134 -15.08 -12.62 -23.65
CA GLY A 134 -16.36 -11.98 -23.94
C GLY A 134 -16.68 -10.76 -23.08
N VAL A 135 -15.76 -10.29 -22.25
CA VAL A 135 -15.89 -9.04 -21.49
C VAL A 135 -15.16 -7.92 -22.24
N LYS A 136 -15.88 -6.84 -22.54
CA LYS A 136 -15.36 -5.64 -23.20
C LYS A 136 -14.85 -4.62 -22.20
N ILE A 137 -13.60 -4.20 -22.34
CA ILE A 137 -12.94 -3.27 -21.43
C ILE A 137 -12.46 -2.06 -22.22
N ALA A 138 -13.04 -0.89 -21.94
CA ALA A 138 -12.49 0.38 -22.40
C ALA A 138 -11.36 0.81 -21.46
N VAL A 139 -10.15 0.92 -22.02
CA VAL A 139 -9.01 1.53 -21.36
C VAL A 139 -8.94 2.98 -21.83
N ILE A 140 -9.52 3.88 -21.02
CA ILE A 140 -9.50 5.32 -21.28
C ILE A 140 -8.16 5.86 -20.78
N ASP A 141 -7.21 6.03 -21.70
CA ASP A 141 -5.81 6.32 -21.38
C ASP A 141 -5.07 7.01 -22.56
N THR A 142 -3.74 6.90 -22.66
CA THR A 142 -2.92 7.44 -23.74
C THR A 142 -2.99 6.63 -25.05
N GLY A 143 -3.86 5.62 -25.11
CA GLY A 143 -3.96 4.67 -26.22
C GLY A 143 -3.34 3.32 -25.89
N ILE A 144 -3.33 2.38 -26.84
CA ILE A 144 -2.69 1.07 -26.67
C ILE A 144 -1.82 0.75 -27.89
N HIS A 145 -0.52 0.53 -27.67
CA HIS A 145 0.40 0.09 -28.71
C HIS A 145 0.08 -1.35 -29.16
N PRO A 146 0.15 -1.69 -30.46
CA PRO A 146 -0.05 -3.05 -30.98
C PRO A 146 1.10 -4.00 -30.62
N HIS A 147 1.31 -4.20 -29.32
CA HIS A 147 2.36 -5.00 -28.73
C HIS A 147 2.14 -6.50 -28.97
N ARG A 148 3.20 -7.30 -29.13
CA ARG A 148 3.09 -8.76 -29.34
C ARG A 148 2.35 -9.52 -28.23
N GLU A 149 2.33 -8.96 -27.03
CA GLU A 149 1.61 -9.52 -25.87
C GLU A 149 0.15 -9.05 -25.78
N LEU A 150 -0.35 -8.15 -26.65
CA LEU A 150 -1.69 -7.56 -26.52
C LEU A 150 -2.57 -7.83 -27.73
N THR A 151 -3.84 -8.19 -27.48
CA THR A 151 -4.91 -8.20 -28.50
C THR A 151 -5.80 -6.98 -28.29
N ILE A 152 -5.83 -6.08 -29.26
CA ILE A 152 -6.71 -4.91 -29.26
C ILE A 152 -7.93 -5.25 -30.12
N ALA A 153 -9.12 -5.20 -29.54
CA ALA A 153 -10.38 -5.53 -30.20
C ALA A 153 -10.91 -4.35 -31.05
N GLY A 154 -10.58 -3.13 -30.67
CA GLY A 154 -10.96 -1.90 -31.34
C GLY A 154 -10.54 -0.67 -30.54
N GLY A 155 -11.04 0.50 -30.89
CA GLY A 155 -10.72 1.72 -30.17
C GLY A 155 -11.17 2.99 -30.87
N VAL A 156 -10.96 4.11 -30.19
CA VAL A 156 -11.20 5.47 -30.67
C VAL A 156 -10.14 6.40 -30.10
N SER A 157 -9.85 7.49 -30.80
CA SER A 157 -9.08 8.62 -30.28
C SER A 157 -10.01 9.81 -30.16
N THR A 158 -10.06 10.41 -28.97
CA THR A 158 -10.83 11.63 -28.65
C THR A 158 -9.91 12.84 -28.44
N VAL A 159 -8.63 12.71 -28.80
CA VAL A 159 -7.68 13.82 -28.82
C VAL A 159 -7.58 14.42 -30.23
N ASP A 160 -7.50 15.75 -30.32
CA ASP A 160 -7.64 16.47 -31.60
C ASP A 160 -6.51 16.20 -32.63
N TYR A 161 -5.31 15.82 -32.17
CA TYR A 161 -4.14 15.74 -33.06
C TYR A 161 -4.07 14.43 -33.86
N THR A 162 -4.88 13.43 -33.54
CA THR A 162 -4.85 12.13 -34.21
C THR A 162 -6.18 11.38 -34.10
N GLY A 163 -6.57 10.69 -35.18
CA GLY A 163 -7.67 9.71 -35.15
C GLY A 163 -7.21 8.28 -34.81
N ASP A 164 -5.91 8.05 -34.64
CA ASP A 164 -5.34 6.76 -34.27
C ASP A 164 -5.32 6.60 -32.74
N PHE A 165 -5.79 5.46 -32.25
CA PHE A 165 -5.81 5.09 -30.83
C PHE A 165 -4.53 4.36 -30.37
N ALA A 166 -3.53 4.23 -31.24
CA ALA A 166 -2.22 3.73 -30.88
C ALA A 166 -1.54 4.62 -29.82
N ASP A 167 -0.85 3.98 -28.89
CA ASP A 167 -0.14 4.67 -27.82
C ASP A 167 1.18 5.26 -28.31
N ASP A 168 1.41 6.53 -27.98
CA ASP A 168 2.62 7.30 -28.25
C ASP A 168 3.24 7.88 -26.95
N ASN A 169 2.75 7.43 -25.79
CA ASN A 169 3.28 7.76 -24.46
C ASN A 169 3.80 6.51 -23.74
N GLY A 170 2.99 5.45 -23.73
CA GLY A 170 3.29 4.13 -23.17
C GLY A 170 2.55 3.79 -21.88
N HIS A 171 1.92 4.76 -21.21
CA HIS A 171 1.15 4.51 -20.00
C HIS A 171 -0.07 3.61 -20.26
N GLY A 172 -0.87 3.90 -21.29
CA GLY A 172 -2.04 3.08 -21.63
C GLY A 172 -1.66 1.65 -22.06
N THR A 173 -0.54 1.48 -22.75
CA THR A 173 0.03 0.16 -23.06
C THR A 173 0.45 -0.60 -21.79
N HIS A 174 0.99 0.09 -20.79
CA HIS A 174 1.35 -0.50 -19.49
C HIS A 174 0.12 -0.97 -18.72
N VAL A 175 -0.90 -0.11 -18.65
CA VAL A 175 -2.20 -0.43 -18.05
C VAL A 175 -2.84 -1.64 -18.75
N ALA A 176 -2.88 -1.65 -20.08
CA ALA A 176 -3.44 -2.74 -20.88
C ALA A 176 -2.76 -4.11 -20.61
N GLY A 177 -1.43 -4.13 -20.45
CA GLY A 177 -0.68 -5.36 -20.15
C GLY A 177 -1.03 -5.97 -18.80
N ILE A 178 -1.27 -5.14 -17.78
CA ILE A 178 -1.70 -5.61 -16.46
C ILE A 178 -3.08 -6.27 -16.56
N ILE A 179 -3.98 -5.70 -17.37
CA ILE A 179 -5.33 -6.24 -17.55
C ILE A 179 -5.28 -7.54 -18.33
N ALA A 180 -4.71 -7.55 -19.54
CA ALA A 180 -4.92 -8.63 -20.51
C ALA A 180 -3.71 -8.92 -21.42
N ALA A 181 -2.47 -8.82 -20.92
CA ALA A 181 -1.36 -9.45 -21.63
C ALA A 181 -1.65 -10.94 -21.85
N ARG A 182 -1.41 -11.41 -23.08
CA ARG A 182 -1.76 -12.73 -23.57
C ARG A 182 -1.10 -13.82 -22.73
N ARG A 183 -1.81 -14.92 -22.55
CA ARG A 183 -1.23 -16.14 -21.99
C ARG A 183 -0.62 -17.00 -23.10
N ASN A 184 0.63 -16.74 -23.46
CA ASN A 184 1.35 -17.40 -24.56
C ASN A 184 2.64 -18.13 -24.11
N GLY A 185 3.00 -18.05 -22.84
CA GLY A 185 4.25 -18.64 -22.32
C GLY A 185 5.53 -17.89 -22.69
N GLU A 186 5.43 -16.64 -23.15
CA GLU A 186 6.59 -15.83 -23.57
C GLU A 186 7.12 -14.97 -22.41
N ALA A 187 6.61 -13.76 -22.20
CA ALA A 187 7.18 -12.81 -21.23
C ALA A 187 6.27 -12.51 -20.03
N MET A 188 5.03 -12.09 -20.27
CA MET A 188 4.12 -11.73 -19.17
C MET A 188 2.67 -12.09 -19.51
N VAL A 189 1.82 -12.09 -18.49
CA VAL A 189 0.40 -12.38 -18.64
C VAL A 189 -0.40 -11.45 -17.73
N GLY A 190 -1.48 -10.88 -18.28
CA GLY A 190 -2.40 -10.02 -17.54
C GLY A 190 -3.34 -10.84 -16.68
N ILE A 191 -4.14 -10.17 -15.85
CA ILE A 191 -5.09 -10.86 -14.95
C ILE A 191 -6.23 -11.56 -15.73
N ALA A 192 -6.73 -10.93 -16.79
CA ALA A 192 -7.82 -11.41 -17.66
C ALA A 192 -7.34 -11.52 -19.13
N PRO A 193 -6.50 -12.51 -19.46
CA PRO A 193 -5.76 -12.57 -20.72
C PRO A 193 -6.63 -12.71 -21.99
N ASP A 194 -7.90 -13.11 -21.85
CA ASP A 194 -8.83 -13.25 -22.99
C ASP A 194 -9.90 -12.14 -23.03
N ALA A 195 -9.78 -11.10 -22.20
CA ALA A 195 -10.68 -9.95 -22.25
C ALA A 195 -10.49 -9.14 -23.55
N GLU A 196 -11.57 -8.54 -24.04
CA GLU A 196 -11.56 -7.69 -25.24
C GLU A 196 -11.15 -6.26 -24.86
N LEU A 197 -9.89 -5.92 -25.07
CA LEU A 197 -9.38 -4.56 -24.82
C LEU A 197 -9.78 -3.60 -25.94
N TYR A 198 -10.41 -2.48 -25.58
CA TYR A 198 -10.67 -1.35 -26.45
C TYR A 198 -9.79 -0.17 -26.04
N ALA A 199 -8.97 0.31 -26.98
CA ALA A 199 -8.09 1.45 -26.77
C ALA A 199 -8.89 2.75 -26.93
N VAL A 200 -9.19 3.44 -25.82
CA VAL A 200 -9.90 4.72 -25.85
C VAL A 200 -8.88 5.81 -25.51
N LYS A 201 -8.23 6.35 -26.54
CA LYS A 201 -7.19 7.36 -26.37
C LYS A 201 -7.83 8.71 -26.05
N SER A 202 -7.73 9.14 -24.80
CA SER A 202 -8.22 10.44 -24.32
C SER A 202 -7.11 11.31 -23.73
N MET A 203 -5.84 10.91 -23.94
CA MET A 203 -4.66 11.64 -23.50
C MET A 203 -3.58 11.65 -24.60
N ASP A 204 -2.86 12.75 -24.67
CA ASP A 204 -1.79 13.00 -25.63
C ASP A 204 -0.47 12.28 -25.29
N ALA A 205 0.53 12.43 -26.17
CA ALA A 205 1.86 11.87 -25.99
C ALA A 205 2.56 12.30 -24.68
N SER A 206 2.12 13.39 -24.06
CA SER A 206 2.62 13.90 -22.77
C SER A 206 1.76 13.47 -21.57
N GLY A 207 0.75 12.62 -21.79
CA GLY A 207 -0.15 12.12 -20.75
C GLY A 207 -1.16 13.16 -20.26
N ASN A 208 -1.49 14.17 -21.08
CA ASN A 208 -2.52 15.17 -20.78
C ASN A 208 -3.75 14.94 -21.65
N GLY A 209 -4.93 15.07 -21.06
CA GLY A 209 -6.22 15.11 -21.77
C GLY A 209 -7.04 16.29 -21.30
N THR A 210 -8.09 16.62 -22.03
CA THR A 210 -9.04 17.68 -21.66
C THR A 210 -10.34 17.11 -21.08
N LEU A 211 -11.19 17.98 -20.52
CA LEU A 211 -12.53 17.61 -20.08
C LEU A 211 -13.36 17.12 -21.26
N GLN A 212 -13.24 17.77 -22.42
CA GLN A 212 -13.88 17.35 -23.66
C GLN A 212 -13.44 15.93 -24.05
N ASP A 213 -12.12 15.67 -24.15
CA ASP A 213 -11.58 14.37 -24.55
C ASP A 213 -12.10 13.24 -23.66
N LEU A 214 -12.21 13.49 -22.35
CA LEU A 214 -12.69 12.52 -21.37
C LEU A 214 -14.21 12.32 -21.46
N LEU A 215 -14.99 13.37 -21.71
CA LEU A 215 -16.44 13.25 -21.91
C LEU A 215 -16.76 12.45 -23.18
N GLU A 216 -16.06 12.74 -24.29
CA GLU A 216 -16.21 11.98 -25.54
C GLU A 216 -15.80 10.52 -25.35
N ALA A 217 -14.73 10.25 -24.60
CA ALA A 217 -14.28 8.89 -24.31
C ALA A 217 -15.31 8.10 -23.47
N LEU A 218 -15.93 8.75 -22.48
CA LEU A 218 -17.00 8.16 -21.68
C LEU A 218 -18.25 7.92 -22.53
N GLU A 219 -18.65 8.89 -23.36
CA GLU A 219 -19.79 8.77 -24.27
C GLU A 219 -19.61 7.59 -25.21
N TRP A 220 -18.47 7.53 -25.91
CA TRP A 220 -18.16 6.43 -26.81
C TRP A 220 -18.21 5.07 -26.09
N SER A 221 -17.66 4.98 -24.88
CA SER A 221 -17.65 3.74 -24.09
C SER A 221 -19.04 3.27 -23.70
N ILE A 222 -19.95 4.20 -23.37
CA ILE A 222 -21.35 3.90 -23.06
C ILE A 222 -22.07 3.42 -24.33
N GLU A 223 -21.98 4.18 -25.42
CA GLU A 223 -22.68 3.86 -26.68
C GLU A 223 -22.23 2.55 -27.31
N HIS A 224 -20.97 2.17 -27.13
CA HIS A 224 -20.42 0.91 -27.64
C HIS A 224 -20.66 -0.28 -26.69
N GLY A 225 -21.37 -0.05 -25.58
CA GLY A 225 -21.79 -1.08 -24.63
C GLY A 225 -20.59 -1.79 -24.01
N MET A 226 -19.62 -1.02 -23.52
CA MET A 226 -18.50 -1.56 -22.75
C MET A 226 -19.00 -2.16 -21.44
N ASP A 227 -18.38 -3.24 -20.96
CA ASP A 227 -18.74 -3.84 -19.68
C ASP A 227 -17.98 -3.17 -18.53
N ILE A 228 -16.72 -2.78 -18.78
CA ILE A 228 -15.84 -2.13 -17.81
C ILE A 228 -15.16 -0.92 -18.44
N ILE A 229 -15.10 0.19 -17.70
CA ILE A 229 -14.31 1.37 -18.01
C ILE A 229 -13.18 1.48 -16.98
N ASN A 230 -11.93 1.45 -17.44
CA ASN A 230 -10.74 1.66 -16.61
C ASN A 230 -10.19 3.08 -16.84
N LEU A 231 -10.09 3.86 -15.76
CA LEU A 231 -9.62 5.25 -15.74
C LEU A 231 -8.36 5.37 -14.89
N SER A 232 -7.20 5.28 -15.52
CA SER A 232 -5.90 5.44 -14.85
C SER A 232 -5.40 6.90 -14.90
N LEU A 233 -6.34 7.83 -14.77
CA LEU A 233 -6.18 9.29 -14.87
C LEU A 233 -6.95 10.00 -13.76
N GLY A 234 -6.69 11.28 -13.54
CA GLY A 234 -7.51 12.06 -12.63
C GLY A 234 -7.16 13.55 -12.52
N SER A 235 -8.01 14.25 -11.76
CA SER A 235 -7.88 15.66 -11.42
C SER A 235 -8.28 15.90 -9.96
N PRO A 236 -7.68 16.87 -9.25
CA PRO A 236 -8.14 17.27 -7.92
C PRO A 236 -9.50 18.01 -7.96
N GLU A 237 -9.95 18.45 -9.14
CA GLU A 237 -11.14 19.27 -9.30
C GLU A 237 -12.36 18.43 -9.72
N ASP A 238 -13.50 18.74 -9.10
CA ASP A 238 -14.80 18.11 -9.43
C ASP A 238 -15.32 18.64 -10.78
N SER A 239 -15.90 17.75 -11.58
CA SER A 239 -16.67 18.10 -12.78
C SER A 239 -18.07 17.47 -12.69
N PRO A 240 -19.14 18.29 -12.61
CA PRO A 240 -20.51 17.79 -12.65
C PRO A 240 -20.82 16.97 -13.91
N LEU A 241 -20.20 17.31 -15.05
CA LEU A 241 -20.38 16.59 -16.32
C LEU A 241 -19.75 15.19 -16.26
N ILE A 242 -18.52 15.07 -15.75
CA ILE A 242 -17.91 13.76 -15.56
C ILE A 242 -18.72 12.92 -14.59
N ARG A 243 -19.19 13.51 -13.47
CA ARG A 243 -20.08 12.82 -12.52
C ARG A 243 -21.32 12.26 -13.23
N GLU A 244 -22.01 13.10 -14.01
CA GLU A 244 -23.20 12.68 -14.73
C GLU A 244 -22.92 11.52 -15.70
N MET A 245 -21.81 11.57 -16.43
CA MET A 245 -21.43 10.50 -17.37
C MET A 245 -21.08 9.19 -16.65
N VAL A 246 -20.30 9.23 -15.56
CA VAL A 246 -19.97 8.00 -14.82
C VAL A 246 -21.20 7.42 -14.09
N ASP A 247 -22.10 8.27 -13.60
CA ASP A 247 -23.35 7.84 -12.98
C ASP A 247 -24.28 7.19 -14.03
N ARG A 248 -24.30 7.71 -15.26
CA ARG A 248 -25.04 7.10 -16.39
C ARG A 248 -24.43 5.76 -16.80
N ALA A 249 -23.12 5.67 -16.98
CA ALA A 249 -22.42 4.40 -17.23
C ALA A 249 -22.78 3.35 -16.16
N TYR A 250 -22.73 3.76 -14.88
CA TYR A 250 -23.12 2.90 -13.77
C TYR A 250 -24.61 2.51 -13.81
N ALA A 251 -25.51 3.42 -14.18
CA ALA A 251 -26.94 3.11 -14.32
C ALA A 251 -27.22 2.12 -15.45
N GLU A 252 -26.41 2.13 -16.52
CA GLU A 252 -26.49 1.20 -17.65
C GLU A 252 -25.85 -0.16 -17.38
N GLY A 253 -25.24 -0.34 -16.21
CA GLY A 253 -24.65 -1.61 -15.78
C GLY A 253 -23.15 -1.73 -16.08
N ILE A 254 -22.51 -0.66 -16.55
CA ILE A 254 -21.06 -0.60 -16.76
C ILE A 254 -20.37 -0.48 -15.39
N VAL A 255 -19.25 -1.18 -15.20
CA VAL A 255 -18.40 -1.01 -14.02
C VAL A 255 -17.33 0.02 -14.31
N VAL A 256 -17.26 1.09 -13.53
CA VAL A 256 -16.22 2.13 -13.66
C VAL A 256 -15.19 1.98 -12.54
N ILE A 257 -13.92 1.85 -12.90
CA ILE A 257 -12.79 1.65 -11.99
C ILE A 257 -11.76 2.74 -12.25
N ALA A 258 -11.31 3.42 -11.20
CA ALA A 258 -10.36 4.52 -11.35
C ALA A 258 -9.25 4.52 -10.30
N ALA A 259 -8.08 5.00 -10.71
CA ALA A 259 -6.93 5.23 -9.84
C ALA A 259 -7.24 6.29 -8.78
N SER A 260 -6.95 6.03 -7.50
CA SER A 260 -7.32 6.97 -6.43
C SER A 260 -6.49 8.27 -6.45
N GLY A 261 -5.29 8.27 -7.02
CA GLY A 261 -4.37 9.43 -7.01
C GLY A 261 -3.00 9.10 -6.40
N ASN A 262 -1.99 9.93 -6.66
CA ASN A 262 -0.60 9.76 -6.18
C ASN A 262 -0.12 10.94 -5.32
N ASN A 263 -1.03 11.57 -4.56
CA ASN A 263 -0.79 12.89 -3.95
C ASN A 263 -0.58 12.85 -2.43
N GLN A 264 -0.29 11.69 -1.88
CA GLN A 264 -0.13 11.51 -0.43
C GLN A 264 1.33 11.69 0.06
N VAL A 265 2.28 11.95 -0.85
CA VAL A 265 3.69 12.21 -0.49
C VAL A 265 3.79 13.47 0.36
N ASP A 266 4.40 13.36 1.55
CA ASP A 266 4.54 14.45 2.53
C ASP A 266 3.22 15.11 2.99
N VAL A 267 2.07 14.45 2.75
CA VAL A 267 0.74 14.91 3.17
C VAL A 267 0.25 14.05 4.34
N PRO A 268 -0.22 14.65 5.46
CA PRO A 268 -0.79 13.88 6.56
C PRO A 268 -1.99 13.03 6.13
N LEU A 269 -2.12 11.81 6.65
CA LEU A 269 -3.24 10.90 6.34
C LEU A 269 -4.63 11.46 6.74
N SER A 270 -4.68 12.50 7.57
CA SER A 270 -5.89 13.25 7.89
C SER A 270 -6.38 14.17 6.75
N THR A 271 -5.60 14.32 5.68
CA THR A 271 -5.97 15.09 4.49
C THR A 271 -6.26 14.12 3.36
N TYR A 272 -7.52 14.09 2.91
CA TYR A 272 -7.93 13.20 1.83
C TYR A 272 -7.54 13.78 0.48
N THR A 273 -6.90 12.95 -0.33
CA THR A 273 -6.25 13.35 -1.59
C THR A 273 -6.74 12.55 -2.78
N VAL A 274 -7.86 11.82 -2.62
CA VAL A 274 -8.50 11.09 -3.72
C VAL A 274 -8.91 12.05 -4.83
N TYR A 275 -8.53 11.73 -6.07
CA TYR A 275 -8.84 12.49 -7.27
C TYR A 275 -10.20 12.11 -7.87
N TYR A 276 -10.77 13.01 -8.66
CA TYR A 276 -11.88 12.70 -9.56
C TYR A 276 -11.33 12.07 -10.85
N PRO A 277 -12.01 11.06 -11.42
CA PRO A 277 -13.35 10.58 -11.09
C PRO A 277 -13.41 9.51 -9.98
N ALA A 278 -12.28 8.99 -9.47
CA ALA A 278 -12.28 7.96 -8.43
C ALA A 278 -13.09 8.33 -7.19
N LYS A 279 -13.18 9.62 -6.87
CA LYS A 279 -13.95 10.14 -5.74
C LYS A 279 -15.48 10.02 -5.87
N TYR A 280 -16.01 9.69 -7.05
CA TYR A 280 -17.47 9.55 -7.24
C TYR A 280 -17.99 8.21 -6.70
N ASP A 281 -19.17 8.24 -6.07
CA ASP A 281 -19.78 7.04 -5.47
C ASP A 281 -20.04 5.92 -6.48
N SER A 282 -20.28 6.25 -7.75
CA SER A 282 -20.47 5.30 -8.86
C SER A 282 -19.18 4.61 -9.32
N VAL A 283 -18.02 5.08 -8.86
CA VAL A 283 -16.69 4.61 -9.28
C VAL A 283 -16.03 3.78 -8.18
N ILE A 284 -15.36 2.69 -8.56
CA ILE A 284 -14.50 1.91 -7.66
C ILE A 284 -13.13 2.59 -7.61
N ALA A 285 -12.84 3.29 -6.52
CA ALA A 285 -11.54 3.93 -6.29
C ALA A 285 -10.50 2.91 -5.81
N VAL A 286 -9.37 2.84 -6.51
CA VAL A 286 -8.32 1.86 -6.23
C VAL A 286 -7.05 2.51 -5.71
N GLY A 287 -6.65 2.12 -4.49
CA GLY A 287 -5.36 2.46 -3.87
C GLY A 287 -4.25 1.48 -4.23
N ALA A 288 -3.00 1.92 -4.08
CA ALA A 288 -1.81 1.14 -4.44
C ALA A 288 -1.12 0.55 -3.19
N ILE A 289 -0.81 -0.75 -3.26
CA ILE A 289 0.03 -1.44 -2.26
C ILE A 289 1.36 -1.88 -2.85
N SER A 290 2.33 -2.10 -1.97
CA SER A 290 3.59 -2.77 -2.26
C SER A 290 3.50 -4.28 -2.09
N ARG A 291 4.56 -4.99 -2.49
CA ARG A 291 4.72 -6.44 -2.24
C ARG A 291 4.69 -6.84 -0.76
N TRP A 292 4.77 -5.87 0.15
CA TRP A 292 4.72 -6.06 1.59
C TRP A 292 3.34 -5.78 2.19
N ASN A 293 2.30 -5.64 1.36
CA ASN A 293 0.96 -5.21 1.76
C ASN A 293 0.93 -3.87 2.51
N SER A 294 1.94 -3.03 2.29
CA SER A 294 1.95 -1.64 2.77
C SER A 294 1.34 -0.73 1.71
N ARG A 295 0.63 0.32 2.12
CA ARG A 295 0.23 1.39 1.20
C ARG A 295 1.48 1.96 0.54
N GLY A 296 1.46 2.20 -0.76
CA GLY A 296 2.51 2.98 -1.41
C GLY A 296 2.46 4.41 -0.90
N ASP A 297 3.58 5.00 -0.48
CA ASP A 297 3.59 6.30 0.21
C ASP A 297 2.86 7.41 -0.59
N PHE A 298 2.93 7.34 -1.92
CA PHE A 298 2.23 8.23 -2.85
C PHE A 298 0.70 8.02 -2.90
N SER A 299 0.19 6.81 -2.63
CA SER A 299 -1.20 6.43 -2.89
C SER A 299 -2.17 7.32 -2.13
N SER A 300 -3.04 8.03 -2.85
CA SER A 300 -4.04 8.90 -2.25
C SER A 300 -4.94 8.13 -1.27
N VAL A 301 -5.30 8.79 -0.16
CA VAL A 301 -6.16 8.24 0.90
C VAL A 301 -7.46 9.03 1.00
N GLY A 302 -8.52 8.38 1.46
CA GLY A 302 -9.83 9.00 1.66
C GLY A 302 -10.92 7.98 1.89
N ALA A 303 -12.06 8.46 2.39
CA ALA A 303 -13.25 7.63 2.61
C ALA A 303 -13.84 7.06 1.30
N GLU A 304 -13.34 7.52 0.15
CA GLU A 304 -13.74 7.10 -1.18
C GLU A 304 -12.95 5.87 -1.67
N VAL A 305 -11.75 5.60 -1.13
CA VAL A 305 -10.99 4.38 -1.43
C VAL A 305 -11.86 3.16 -1.15
N GLU A 306 -12.03 2.28 -2.14
CA GLU A 306 -12.87 1.08 -2.01
C GLU A 306 -12.07 -0.21 -2.03
N ALA A 307 -10.96 -0.25 -2.75
CA ALA A 307 -10.11 -1.43 -2.82
C ALA A 307 -8.65 -1.02 -2.93
N ALA A 308 -7.76 -1.93 -2.54
CA ALA A 308 -6.34 -1.80 -2.76
C ALA A 308 -5.84 -2.92 -3.68
N ALA A 309 -4.86 -2.61 -4.52
CA ALA A 309 -4.27 -3.58 -5.43
C ALA A 309 -2.78 -3.28 -5.69
N PRO A 310 -2.02 -4.23 -6.25
CA PRO A 310 -0.60 -4.05 -6.54
C PRO A 310 -0.33 -2.80 -7.39
N GLY A 311 0.46 -1.86 -6.85
CA GLY A 311 0.75 -0.59 -7.55
C GLY A 311 2.16 -0.04 -7.33
N VAL A 312 3.04 -0.75 -6.63
CA VAL A 312 4.46 -0.35 -6.45
C VAL A 312 5.36 -1.31 -7.22
N ASP A 313 6.30 -0.82 -8.00
CA ASP A 313 7.27 -1.63 -8.75
C ASP A 313 6.61 -2.66 -9.69
N ILE A 314 5.58 -2.24 -10.42
CA ILE A 314 4.81 -3.08 -11.36
C ILE A 314 5.45 -3.04 -12.74
N ILE A 315 5.77 -4.23 -13.28
CA ILE A 315 6.30 -4.38 -14.63
C ILE A 315 5.16 -4.76 -15.57
N SER A 316 5.09 -4.11 -16.73
CA SER A 316 4.09 -4.41 -17.76
C SER A 316 4.61 -4.06 -19.16
N THR A 317 3.80 -4.35 -20.19
CA THR A 317 4.05 -4.00 -21.59
C THR A 317 4.24 -2.50 -21.77
N TYR A 318 5.05 -2.10 -22.74
CA TYR A 318 5.39 -0.70 -22.98
C TYR A 318 5.71 -0.48 -24.45
N VAL A 319 5.62 0.77 -24.92
CA VAL A 319 6.13 1.19 -26.23
C VAL A 319 7.42 1.94 -26.04
N ASN A 320 8.52 1.44 -26.62
CA ASN A 320 9.80 2.12 -26.54
C ASN A 320 9.77 3.42 -27.37
N GLU A 321 10.72 4.32 -27.11
CA GLU A 321 10.84 5.61 -27.83
C GLU A 321 10.93 5.47 -29.35
N ASN A 322 11.40 4.33 -29.86
CA ASN A 322 11.50 4.03 -31.29
C ASN A 322 10.22 3.39 -31.87
N GLY A 323 9.14 3.30 -31.09
CA GLY A 323 7.86 2.72 -31.48
C GLY A 323 7.84 1.20 -31.54
N THR A 324 8.77 0.51 -30.88
CA THR A 324 8.77 -0.97 -30.82
C THR A 324 8.28 -1.49 -29.47
N ASP A 325 7.89 -2.77 -29.46
CA ASP A 325 7.61 -3.54 -28.25
C ASP A 325 8.69 -3.40 -27.18
N GLY A 326 8.27 -3.27 -25.93
CA GLY A 326 9.11 -3.14 -24.75
C GLY A 326 8.35 -3.44 -23.46
N TYR A 327 9.06 -3.32 -22.34
CA TYR A 327 8.48 -3.46 -21.02
C TYR A 327 9.00 -2.33 -20.13
N ALA A 328 8.18 -1.91 -19.17
CA ALA A 328 8.56 -0.88 -18.21
C ALA A 328 8.10 -1.24 -16.80
N GLN A 329 8.86 -0.79 -15.81
CA GLN A 329 8.50 -0.77 -14.40
C GLN A 329 7.94 0.60 -14.05
N ALA A 330 6.81 0.64 -13.36
CA ALA A 330 6.18 1.86 -12.86
C ALA A 330 5.56 1.65 -11.48
N SER A 331 5.36 2.75 -10.77
CA SER A 331 4.57 2.79 -9.54
C SER A 331 3.47 3.84 -9.66
N GLY A 332 2.28 3.51 -9.15
CA GLY A 332 1.12 4.38 -9.26
C GLY A 332 -0.17 3.66 -8.90
N THR A 333 -1.16 4.42 -8.49
CA THR A 333 -2.55 3.93 -8.43
C THR A 333 -3.09 3.61 -9.83
N SER A 334 -2.51 4.18 -10.89
CA SER A 334 -2.75 3.80 -12.29
C SER A 334 -2.33 2.37 -12.62
N GLN A 335 -1.35 1.79 -11.92
CA GLN A 335 -0.99 0.37 -12.04
C GLN A 335 -1.84 -0.52 -11.13
N ALA A 336 -2.39 0.02 -10.05
CA ALA A 336 -3.29 -0.73 -9.15
C ALA A 336 -4.68 -0.94 -9.78
N ALA A 337 -5.28 0.10 -10.35
CA ALA A 337 -6.59 0.05 -11.02
C ALA A 337 -6.74 -1.12 -12.04
N PRO A 338 -5.81 -1.35 -12.99
CA PRO A 338 -5.94 -2.41 -13.98
C PRO A 338 -5.91 -3.83 -13.40
N HIS A 339 -5.27 -4.05 -12.24
CA HIS A 339 -5.38 -5.34 -11.56
C HIS A 339 -6.84 -5.61 -11.15
N VAL A 340 -7.51 -4.60 -10.58
CA VAL A 340 -8.92 -4.68 -10.19
C VAL A 340 -9.82 -4.84 -11.41
N THR A 341 -9.54 -4.11 -12.50
CA THR A 341 -10.23 -4.27 -13.78
C THR A 341 -10.17 -5.70 -14.30
N GLY A 342 -8.99 -6.31 -14.31
CA GLY A 342 -8.85 -7.72 -14.70
C GLY A 342 -9.60 -8.67 -13.77
N MET A 343 -9.57 -8.43 -12.45
CA MET A 343 -10.35 -9.24 -11.51
C MET A 343 -11.86 -9.15 -11.77
N VAL A 344 -12.36 -7.94 -12.00
CA VAL A 344 -13.77 -7.70 -12.31
C VAL A 344 -14.16 -8.41 -13.62
N ALA A 345 -13.31 -8.39 -14.65
CA ALA A 345 -13.56 -9.11 -15.89
C ALA A 345 -13.69 -10.63 -15.69
N LEU A 346 -12.79 -11.23 -14.89
CA LEU A 346 -12.91 -12.66 -14.55
C LEU A 346 -14.21 -12.97 -13.79
N LEU A 347 -14.62 -12.07 -12.88
CA LEU A 347 -15.86 -12.21 -12.11
C LEU A 347 -17.11 -12.00 -12.97
N MET A 348 -17.10 -11.09 -13.94
CA MET A 348 -18.18 -10.90 -14.91
C MET A 348 -18.41 -12.16 -15.73
N GLN A 349 -17.34 -12.76 -16.25
CA GLN A 349 -17.44 -14.01 -16.99
C GLN A 349 -17.95 -15.16 -16.11
N LYS A 350 -17.51 -15.22 -14.84
CA LYS A 350 -17.96 -16.23 -13.88
C LYS A 350 -19.42 -16.06 -13.48
N TYR A 351 -19.89 -14.82 -13.35
CA TYR A 351 -21.22 -14.48 -12.88
C TYR A 351 -21.96 -13.57 -13.88
N PRO A 352 -22.27 -14.06 -15.09
CA PRO A 352 -22.78 -13.22 -16.18
C PRO A 352 -24.19 -12.64 -15.92
N SER A 353 -24.89 -13.11 -14.88
CA SER A 353 -26.20 -12.59 -14.48
C SER A 353 -26.14 -11.53 -13.37
N MET A 354 -24.95 -11.24 -12.82
CA MET A 354 -24.81 -10.21 -11.78
C MET A 354 -24.85 -8.82 -12.40
N THR A 355 -25.58 -7.90 -11.78
CA THR A 355 -25.46 -6.47 -12.11
C THR A 355 -24.11 -5.92 -11.63
N ASN A 356 -23.66 -4.80 -12.17
CA ASN A 356 -22.47 -4.08 -11.67
C ASN A 356 -22.50 -3.84 -10.16
N ALA A 357 -23.64 -3.44 -9.58
CA ALA A 357 -23.79 -3.25 -8.14
C ALA A 357 -23.63 -4.56 -7.35
N GLN A 358 -24.12 -5.69 -7.88
CA GLN A 358 -23.92 -7.01 -7.28
C GLN A 358 -22.46 -7.44 -7.38
N LEU A 359 -21.84 -7.23 -8.54
CA LEU A 359 -20.45 -7.58 -8.80
C LEU A 359 -19.48 -6.76 -7.94
N ARG A 360 -19.70 -5.46 -7.79
CA ARG A 360 -18.95 -4.57 -6.88
C ARG A 360 -19.02 -5.04 -5.43
N ARG A 361 -20.18 -5.55 -4.99
CA ARG A 361 -20.31 -6.19 -3.67
C ARG A 361 -19.61 -7.54 -3.61
N GLU A 362 -19.67 -8.34 -4.67
CA GLU A 362 -19.01 -9.64 -4.76
C GLU A 362 -17.48 -9.49 -4.68
N LEU A 363 -16.93 -8.46 -5.31
CA LEU A 363 -15.51 -8.11 -5.30
C LEU A 363 -14.95 -8.01 -3.87
N ARG A 364 -15.74 -7.51 -2.92
CA ARG A 364 -15.33 -7.36 -1.51
C ARG A 364 -15.02 -8.69 -0.83
N LYS A 365 -15.59 -9.80 -1.30
CA LYS A 365 -15.29 -11.14 -0.77
C LYS A 365 -13.88 -11.62 -1.13
N PHE A 366 -13.23 -10.94 -2.07
CA PHE A 366 -11.87 -11.19 -2.51
C PHE A 366 -10.88 -10.22 -1.87
N ALA A 367 -11.32 -9.37 -0.92
CA ALA A 367 -10.45 -8.46 -0.23
C ALA A 367 -9.81 -9.11 1.01
N ILE A 368 -8.49 -9.02 1.11
CA ILE A 368 -7.75 -9.19 2.36
C ILE A 368 -7.77 -7.84 3.06
N ASP A 369 -8.50 -7.76 4.17
CA ASP A 369 -8.57 -6.56 5.01
C ASP A 369 -7.16 -6.15 5.50
N LEU A 370 -6.79 -4.90 5.26
CA LEU A 370 -5.49 -4.31 5.60
C LEU A 370 -5.70 -2.99 6.33
N GLY A 371 -4.81 -2.64 7.26
CA GLY A 371 -4.93 -1.39 8.01
C GLY A 371 -5.94 -1.49 9.14
N THR A 372 -6.87 -0.52 9.23
CA THR A 372 -7.92 -0.51 10.26
C THR A 372 -9.01 -1.53 9.90
N PRO A 373 -9.41 -2.44 10.81
CA PRO A 373 -10.40 -3.47 10.48
C PRO A 373 -11.68 -2.93 9.86
N GLY A 374 -12.15 -3.63 8.83
CA GLY A 374 -13.28 -3.22 8.03
C GLY A 374 -12.86 -2.22 6.95
N ARG A 375 -13.79 -1.36 6.54
CA ARG A 375 -13.47 -0.38 5.50
C ARG A 375 -12.72 0.81 6.08
N ASP A 376 -11.52 1.08 5.59
CA ASP A 376 -10.67 2.18 6.02
C ASP A 376 -10.31 3.16 4.88
N ILE A 377 -9.60 4.23 5.22
CA ILE A 377 -9.28 5.34 4.29
C ILE A 377 -8.05 5.06 3.42
N GLU A 378 -7.22 4.09 3.79
CA GLU A 378 -5.97 3.76 3.12
C GLU A 378 -6.14 2.59 2.15
N PHE A 379 -6.89 1.56 2.54
CA PHE A 379 -7.04 0.32 1.76
C PHE A 379 -8.48 0.04 1.30
N GLY A 380 -9.46 0.85 1.72
CA GLY A 380 -10.85 0.59 1.41
C GLY A 380 -11.29 -0.71 2.07
N TYR A 381 -11.81 -1.68 1.31
CA TYR A 381 -12.13 -3.01 1.84
C TYR A 381 -10.91 -3.94 1.98
N GLY A 382 -9.73 -3.51 1.51
CA GLY A 382 -8.49 -4.28 1.59
C GLY A 382 -7.87 -4.61 0.23
N ALA A 383 -6.78 -5.39 0.27
CA ALA A 383 -6.06 -5.85 -0.91
C ALA A 383 -6.81 -6.98 -1.64
N LEU A 384 -7.15 -6.78 -2.91
CA LEU A 384 -7.91 -7.77 -3.67
C LEU A 384 -7.05 -8.95 -4.14
N THR A 385 -7.57 -10.17 -4.03
CA THR A 385 -6.94 -11.41 -4.49
C THR A 385 -7.94 -12.54 -4.73
N PHE A 386 -7.67 -13.42 -5.68
CA PHE A 386 -8.38 -14.68 -5.88
C PHE A 386 -7.82 -15.83 -5.04
N ALA A 387 -6.80 -15.57 -4.22
CA ALA A 387 -6.45 -16.50 -3.15
C ALA A 387 -7.71 -16.85 -2.39
N ALA A 388 -8.00 -18.14 -2.20
CA ALA A 388 -9.21 -18.55 -1.52
C ALA A 388 -9.25 -17.85 -0.14
N PRO A 389 -10.30 -17.05 0.19
CA PRO A 389 -10.57 -16.74 1.58
C PRO A 389 -10.71 -18.11 2.23
N SER A 390 -9.82 -18.41 3.15
CA SER A 390 -9.62 -19.79 3.53
C SER A 390 -10.80 -20.18 4.39
N GLY A 391 -11.76 -20.85 3.75
CA GLY A 391 -13.13 -20.93 4.24
C GLY A 391 -14.14 -21.44 3.21
N SER A 392 -13.87 -22.58 2.57
CA SER A 392 -14.92 -23.61 2.40
C SER A 392 -14.28 -24.99 2.36
N SER A 393 -14.84 -25.88 3.17
CA SER A 393 -14.21 -27.06 3.74
C SER A 393 -14.18 -28.26 2.80
N SER A 394 -12.99 -28.85 2.65
CA SER A 394 -12.84 -30.30 2.70
C SER A 394 -12.20 -30.60 4.05
N ALA A 395 -13.01 -31.18 4.94
CA ALA A 395 -12.72 -31.58 6.31
C ALA A 395 -11.23 -31.68 6.70
N TYR A 396 -10.75 -30.65 7.39
CA TYR A 396 -9.71 -30.78 8.39
C TYR A 396 -10.24 -30.04 9.62
N GLU A 397 -10.62 -30.79 10.66
CA GLU A 397 -10.88 -30.24 11.99
C GLU A 397 -9.52 -29.84 12.58
N PRO A 398 -9.23 -28.54 12.78
CA PRO A 398 -8.17 -28.17 13.69
C PRO A 398 -8.58 -28.65 15.09
N GLN A 399 -7.66 -29.25 15.85
CA GLN A 399 -7.81 -29.27 17.30
C GLN A 399 -7.60 -27.84 17.83
N SER A 400 -8.53 -26.93 17.50
CA SER A 400 -8.50 -25.53 17.89
C SER A 400 -8.94 -25.39 19.35
N LEU A 401 -8.37 -24.39 20.05
CA LEU A 401 -8.96 -23.77 21.24
C LEU A 401 -10.35 -23.30 20.80
N SER A 402 -11.39 -24.11 21.03
CA SER A 402 -12.74 -23.79 20.56
C SER A 402 -13.16 -22.42 21.11
N GLU A 403 -13.90 -21.61 20.34
CA GLU A 403 -14.46 -20.33 20.78
C GLU A 403 -15.16 -20.40 22.14
N ALA A 404 -15.76 -21.55 22.47
CA ALA A 404 -16.37 -21.86 23.77
C ALA A 404 -15.41 -21.79 24.99
N VAL A 405 -14.10 -21.90 24.78
CA VAL A 405 -13.07 -21.78 25.83
C VAL A 405 -12.71 -20.31 26.09
N LEU A 406 -12.90 -19.40 25.12
CA LEU A 406 -12.48 -18.00 25.25
C LEU A 406 -13.60 -17.07 25.75
N GLU A 407 -14.88 -17.43 25.62
CA GLU A 407 -16.03 -16.58 26.04
C GLU A 407 -16.46 -16.70 27.52
N GLY A 408 -15.62 -17.28 28.40
CA GLY A 408 -16.05 -17.73 29.73
C GLY A 408 -15.28 -17.23 30.95
N SER A 409 -14.64 -16.06 30.96
CA SER A 409 -14.02 -15.53 32.18
C SER A 409 -14.76 -14.32 32.73
N GLU A 410 -15.70 -14.55 33.64
CA GLU A 410 -16.01 -13.57 34.68
C GLU A 410 -14.68 -13.19 35.39
N GLY A 411 -14.39 -11.89 35.39
CA GLY A 411 -13.14 -11.32 35.87
C GLY A 411 -12.78 -11.80 37.27
N GLY A 412 -11.69 -12.57 37.37
CA GLY A 412 -11.10 -13.01 38.65
C GLY A 412 -10.25 -14.28 38.59
N ARG A 413 -10.44 -15.16 37.59
CA ARG A 413 -9.74 -16.47 37.53
C ARG A 413 -8.86 -16.69 36.29
N PHE A 414 -8.55 -15.66 35.51
CA PHE A 414 -7.77 -15.82 34.28
C PHE A 414 -6.40 -16.47 34.53
N GLN A 415 -5.68 -16.10 35.59
CA GLN A 415 -4.38 -16.71 35.90
C GLN A 415 -4.49 -18.22 36.22
N GLU A 416 -5.50 -18.64 36.97
CA GLU A 416 -5.74 -20.06 37.25
C GLU A 416 -6.04 -20.84 35.97
N ARG A 417 -6.85 -20.26 35.07
CA ARG A 417 -7.18 -20.84 33.76
C ARG A 417 -5.98 -20.88 32.82
N LEU A 418 -5.15 -19.84 32.83
CA LEU A 418 -3.93 -19.77 32.04
C LEU A 418 -2.95 -20.87 32.45
N GLU A 419 -2.76 -21.09 33.76
CA GLU A 419 -1.92 -22.17 34.27
C GLU A 419 -2.50 -23.55 33.92
N ALA A 420 -3.83 -23.69 33.90
CA ALA A 420 -4.48 -24.89 33.38
C ALA A 420 -4.20 -25.11 31.89
N TRP A 421 -4.33 -24.07 31.04
CA TRP A 421 -4.01 -24.15 29.61
C TRP A 421 -2.55 -24.46 29.36
N LYS A 422 -1.62 -23.85 30.11
CA LYS A 422 -0.19 -24.17 29.99
C LYS A 422 0.08 -25.65 30.21
N SER A 423 -0.59 -26.24 31.19
CA SER A 423 -0.47 -27.67 31.50
C SER A 423 -1.16 -28.55 30.44
N GLU A 424 -2.42 -28.26 30.13
CA GLU A 424 -3.27 -29.06 29.25
C GLU A 424 -2.73 -29.07 27.81
N TRP A 425 -2.23 -27.93 27.34
CA TRP A 425 -1.87 -27.69 25.94
C TRP A 425 -0.35 -27.66 25.72
N SER A 426 0.40 -27.90 26.79
CA SER A 426 1.87 -27.80 26.79
C SER A 426 2.36 -26.46 26.22
N LEU A 427 1.67 -25.36 26.55
CA LEU A 427 2.03 -24.02 26.05
C LEU A 427 3.47 -23.71 26.44
N ARG A 428 4.31 -23.43 25.45
CA ARG A 428 5.69 -23.03 25.68
C ARG A 428 5.74 -21.53 25.91
N GLU A 429 5.89 -21.15 27.17
CA GLU A 429 6.08 -19.76 27.55
C GLU A 429 7.48 -19.28 27.15
N LEU A 430 7.52 -18.20 26.36
CA LEU A 430 8.74 -17.50 25.98
C LEU A 430 8.97 -16.31 26.94
N PRO A 431 10.21 -15.79 27.01
CA PRO A 431 10.52 -14.66 27.89
C PRO A 431 9.60 -13.46 27.67
N ALA A 432 9.17 -12.84 28.78
CA ALA A 432 8.35 -11.64 28.75
C ALA A 432 9.09 -10.47 28.10
N ARG A 433 8.36 -9.58 27.42
CA ARG A 433 8.94 -8.40 26.74
C ARG A 433 8.29 -7.09 27.15
N THR A 434 9.09 -6.03 27.27
CA THR A 434 8.59 -4.67 27.50
C THR A 434 8.83 -3.89 26.22
N LEU A 435 7.81 -3.71 25.38
CA LEU A 435 8.05 -3.34 23.97
C LEU A 435 7.22 -2.20 23.42
N LEU A 436 6.05 -1.92 23.98
CA LEU A 436 5.11 -1.06 23.28
C LEU A 436 5.13 0.35 23.88
N ARG A 437 5.48 1.33 23.06
CA ARG A 437 4.96 2.69 23.15
C ARG A 437 4.40 3.04 21.78
N GLY A 438 3.11 3.36 21.72
CA GLY A 438 2.41 3.55 20.45
C GLY A 438 2.38 2.28 19.59
N ASN A 439 2.34 2.46 18.27
CA ASN A 439 2.18 1.40 17.26
C ASN A 439 3.50 0.62 16.98
N ALA A 440 4.34 0.39 17.99
CA ALA A 440 5.59 -0.33 17.79
C ALA A 440 5.32 -1.82 17.53
N PRO A 441 5.95 -2.47 16.53
CA PRO A 441 5.77 -3.90 16.30
C PRO A 441 6.47 -4.76 17.36
N LEU A 442 5.85 -5.87 17.77
CA LEU A 442 6.45 -7.01 18.48
C LEU A 442 6.69 -8.15 17.49
N GLY A 443 7.95 -8.45 17.18
CA GLY A 443 8.34 -9.59 16.35
C GLY A 443 8.72 -10.85 17.14
N VAL A 444 8.26 -12.01 16.67
CA VAL A 444 8.57 -13.34 17.22
C VAL A 444 9.15 -14.23 16.13
N SER A 445 10.40 -14.68 16.28
CA SER A 445 10.99 -15.67 15.35
C SER A 445 10.63 -17.09 15.75
N LEU A 446 9.95 -17.81 14.85
CA LEU A 446 9.55 -19.19 15.08
C LEU A 446 10.71 -20.18 15.01
N GLN A 447 11.76 -19.88 14.24
CA GLN A 447 12.98 -20.70 14.23
C GLN A 447 13.58 -20.86 15.62
N LEU A 448 13.59 -19.75 16.36
CA LEU A 448 14.16 -19.68 17.71
C LEU A 448 13.18 -20.22 18.74
N ALA A 449 11.92 -19.82 18.61
CA ALA A 449 10.86 -20.29 19.50
C ALA A 449 10.68 -21.80 19.42
N ALA A 450 10.77 -22.39 18.22
CA ALA A 450 10.75 -23.83 18.01
C ALA A 450 12.10 -24.49 18.32
N GLY A 451 13.21 -23.76 18.23
CA GLY A 451 14.56 -24.31 18.33
C GLY A 451 14.90 -25.23 17.16
N SER A 452 14.37 -24.94 15.97
CA SER A 452 14.42 -25.83 14.80
C SER A 452 14.71 -25.06 13.53
N SER A 453 15.65 -25.56 12.71
CA SER A 453 15.94 -25.04 11.37
C SER A 453 14.77 -25.24 10.38
N ASN A 454 13.77 -26.04 10.75
CA ASN A 454 12.55 -26.23 9.96
C ASN A 454 11.70 -24.97 9.85
N PHE A 455 12.00 -23.93 10.63
CA PHE A 455 11.33 -22.64 10.63
C PHE A 455 12.27 -21.53 10.15
N ALA A 456 13.20 -21.82 9.25
CA ALA A 456 14.03 -20.79 8.62
C ALA A 456 13.19 -19.78 7.82
N TYR A 457 11.97 -20.17 7.42
CA TYR A 457 10.90 -19.33 6.89
C TYR A 457 9.58 -19.76 7.53
N ILE A 458 8.56 -18.90 7.51
CA ILE A 458 7.19 -19.24 7.86
C ILE A 458 6.41 -19.46 6.57
N ASP A 459 5.58 -20.50 6.57
CA ASP A 459 4.55 -20.65 5.56
C ASP A 459 3.44 -19.65 5.86
N GLU A 460 3.48 -18.49 5.21
CA GLU A 460 2.56 -17.38 5.47
C GLU A 460 1.08 -17.79 5.34
N SER A 461 0.77 -18.75 4.46
CA SER A 461 -0.58 -19.32 4.32
C SER A 461 -1.13 -19.96 5.59
N SER A 462 -0.26 -20.32 6.53
CA SER A 462 -0.58 -20.93 7.83
C SER A 462 -0.73 -19.91 8.96
N VAL A 463 -0.66 -18.60 8.70
CA VAL A 463 -0.79 -17.56 9.75
C VAL A 463 -2.09 -16.78 9.56
N ARG A 464 -2.94 -16.79 10.60
CA ARG A 464 -4.22 -16.08 10.66
C ARG A 464 -4.38 -15.41 12.02
N TYR A 465 -4.39 -14.08 12.01
CA TYR A 465 -4.80 -13.35 13.20
C TYR A 465 -6.25 -13.67 13.52
N GLY A 466 -6.58 -13.83 14.79
CA GLY A 466 -7.95 -14.18 15.16
C GLY A 466 -8.26 -15.68 15.05
N GLU A 467 -7.31 -16.52 14.65
CA GLU A 467 -7.49 -17.97 14.65
C GLU A 467 -6.33 -18.67 15.35
N ASN A 468 -5.15 -18.63 14.75
CA ASN A 468 -3.96 -19.33 15.25
C ASN A 468 -2.82 -18.39 15.66
N VAL A 469 -3.01 -17.08 15.51
CA VAL A 469 -2.21 -16.04 16.15
C VAL A 469 -3.14 -15.03 16.79
N PHE A 470 -2.99 -14.71 18.08
CA PHE A 470 -3.85 -13.72 18.73
C PHE A 470 -3.24 -13.16 20.03
N VAL A 471 -3.75 -12.01 20.45
CA VAL A 471 -3.34 -11.34 21.70
C VAL A 471 -4.47 -11.38 22.73
N LEU A 472 -4.12 -11.68 23.98
CA LEU A 472 -5.00 -11.54 25.14
C LEU A 472 -4.55 -10.37 26.02
N ASN A 473 -5.48 -9.61 26.58
CA ASN A 473 -5.21 -8.58 27.58
C ASN A 473 -5.01 -9.16 29.00
N GLY A 474 -4.89 -8.29 30.00
CA GLY A 474 -4.68 -8.69 31.40
C GLY A 474 -5.86 -9.45 32.03
N SER A 475 -7.09 -9.24 31.53
CA SER A 475 -8.30 -9.98 31.93
C SER A 475 -8.48 -11.30 31.18
N GLY A 476 -7.68 -11.55 30.13
CA GLY A 476 -7.79 -12.74 29.29
C GLY A 476 -8.74 -12.59 28.11
N GLU A 477 -9.22 -11.39 27.85
CA GLU A 477 -10.04 -11.07 26.69
C GLU A 477 -9.17 -10.93 25.46
N ARG A 478 -9.71 -11.36 24.32
CA ARG A 478 -9.03 -11.24 23.04
C ARG A 478 -9.02 -9.78 22.58
N MET A 479 -7.83 -9.31 22.22
CA MET A 479 -7.65 -8.04 21.55
C MET A 479 -7.87 -8.23 20.05
N ASN A 480 -8.61 -7.34 19.39
CA ASN A 480 -8.81 -7.40 17.93
C ASN A 480 -7.99 -6.34 17.18
N ASP A 481 -7.41 -5.40 17.91
CA ASP A 481 -6.76 -4.20 17.35
C ASP A 481 -5.27 -4.42 17.07
N PHE A 482 -4.88 -5.59 16.57
CA PHE A 482 -3.49 -5.86 16.18
C PHE A 482 -3.40 -6.32 14.73
N ILE A 483 -2.46 -5.74 14.00
CA ILE A 483 -2.05 -6.15 12.66
C ILE A 483 -1.02 -7.27 12.81
N VAL A 484 -1.16 -8.37 12.06
CA VAL A 484 -0.17 -9.46 12.02
C VAL A 484 0.47 -9.54 10.64
N GLN A 485 1.79 -9.56 10.63
CA GLN A 485 2.61 -9.69 9.42
C GLN A 485 3.56 -10.87 9.56
N VAL A 486 3.82 -11.57 8.46
CA VAL A 486 4.87 -12.59 8.40
C VAL A 486 6.09 -11.99 7.74
N LEU A 487 7.21 -11.90 8.46
CA LEU A 487 8.48 -11.44 7.94
C LEU A 487 9.51 -12.56 8.05
N PHE A 488 9.81 -13.23 6.93
CA PHE A 488 10.75 -14.37 6.88
C PHE A 488 10.34 -15.51 7.81
N ASN A 489 11.06 -15.67 8.93
CA ASN A 489 10.79 -16.65 9.97
C ASN A 489 9.99 -16.07 11.15
N ARG A 490 9.35 -14.90 10.98
CA ARG A 490 8.75 -14.16 12.10
C ARG A 490 7.29 -13.86 11.92
N ILE A 491 6.57 -13.94 13.03
CA ILE A 491 5.27 -13.33 13.20
C ILE A 491 5.49 -11.98 13.90
N VAL A 492 5.09 -10.90 13.24
CA VAL A 492 5.16 -9.55 13.76
C VAL A 492 3.75 -9.08 14.07
N ILE A 493 3.51 -8.69 15.32
CA ILE A 493 2.25 -8.08 15.73
C ILE A 493 2.44 -6.59 15.97
N THR A 494 1.57 -5.76 15.43
CA THR A 494 1.64 -4.30 15.58
C THR A 494 0.31 -3.81 16.12
N PRO A 495 0.28 -3.06 17.23
CA PRO A 495 -0.96 -2.42 17.68
C PRO A 495 -1.47 -1.49 16.58
N SER A 496 -2.76 -1.58 16.24
CA SER A 496 -3.39 -0.60 15.36
C SER A 496 -3.37 0.79 16.00
N VAL A 497 -3.62 1.83 15.21
CA VAL A 497 -3.63 3.22 15.71
C VAL A 497 -4.69 3.44 16.81
N ASP A 498 -5.73 2.58 16.82
CA ASP A 498 -6.83 2.62 17.78
C ASP A 498 -6.64 1.66 18.97
N ALA A 499 -5.60 0.81 18.95
CA ALA A 499 -5.33 -0.16 20.00
C ALA A 499 -4.98 0.55 21.32
N LEU A 500 -5.95 0.63 22.23
CA LEU A 500 -5.78 1.20 23.56
C LEU A 500 -5.01 0.23 24.45
N LEU A 501 -3.69 0.26 24.34
CA LEU A 501 -2.82 -0.50 25.24
C LEU A 501 -2.49 0.32 26.49
N HIS A 502 -2.86 -0.20 27.66
CA HIS A 502 -2.65 0.47 28.93
C HIS A 502 -1.22 0.23 29.42
N PRO A 503 -0.48 1.29 29.79
CA PRO A 503 0.83 1.12 30.39
C PRO A 503 0.73 0.32 31.70
N ASN A 504 1.71 -0.53 31.95
CA ASN A 504 1.76 -1.48 33.09
C ASN A 504 0.73 -2.63 33.04
N GLU A 505 -0.06 -2.75 31.98
CA GLU A 505 -0.82 -3.98 31.71
C GLU A 505 0.08 -5.03 31.02
N THR A 506 -0.15 -6.30 31.34
CA THR A 506 0.55 -7.43 30.68
C THR A 506 -0.40 -8.15 29.73
N TYR A 507 -0.09 -8.04 28.45
CA TYR A 507 -0.71 -8.74 27.34
C TYR A 507 -0.01 -10.07 27.07
N ARG A 508 -0.64 -10.96 26.31
CA ARG A 508 -0.10 -12.27 25.93
C ARG A 508 -0.36 -12.54 24.46
N LEU A 509 0.71 -12.64 23.67
CA LEU A 509 0.63 -13.16 22.31
C LEU A 509 0.66 -14.69 22.36
N ILE A 510 -0.31 -15.33 21.72
CA ILE A 510 -0.40 -16.77 21.55
C ILE A 510 -0.21 -17.09 20.07
N ILE A 511 0.67 -18.05 19.78
CA ILE A 511 0.89 -18.62 18.44
C ILE A 511 0.60 -20.11 18.55
N ASP A 512 -0.45 -20.56 17.90
CA ASP A 512 -0.88 -21.95 17.93
C ASP A 512 0.08 -22.87 17.16
N SER A 513 0.05 -24.16 17.51
CA SER A 513 0.91 -25.17 16.91
C SER A 513 0.73 -25.35 15.40
N SER A 514 -0.44 -24.99 14.87
CA SER A 514 -0.78 -25.05 13.44
C SER A 514 0.00 -24.06 12.56
N VAL A 515 0.72 -23.10 13.15
CA VAL A 515 1.62 -22.25 12.36
C VAL A 515 2.81 -23.07 11.87
N ARG A 516 3.06 -23.05 10.55
CA ARG A 516 4.04 -23.89 9.89
C ARG A 516 5.28 -23.13 9.46
N GLY A 517 6.42 -23.79 9.58
CA GLY A 517 7.72 -23.34 9.11
C GLY A 517 8.20 -24.08 7.87
N LYS A 518 9.14 -23.48 7.14
CA LYS A 518 9.88 -24.07 6.03
C LYS A 518 11.39 -23.95 6.28
N THR A 519 12.17 -24.91 5.78
CA THR A 519 13.65 -24.89 5.88
C THR A 519 14.31 -23.92 4.89
N SER A 520 13.61 -23.54 3.83
CA SER A 520 14.01 -22.52 2.84
C SER A 520 12.77 -21.92 2.19
N LEU A 521 12.91 -20.77 1.54
CA LEU A 521 11.80 -20.10 0.84
C LEU A 521 11.17 -20.99 -0.24
N SER A 522 11.97 -21.80 -0.91
CA SER A 522 11.57 -22.72 -1.98
C SER A 522 11.16 -24.11 -1.50
N ALA A 523 11.22 -24.40 -0.20
CA ALA A 523 10.87 -25.72 0.32
C ALA A 523 9.37 -26.00 0.15
N SER A 524 9.03 -27.12 -0.49
CA SER A 524 7.65 -27.59 -0.63
C SER A 524 7.08 -28.20 0.66
N THR A 525 7.95 -28.68 1.55
CA THR A 525 7.57 -29.28 2.83
C THR A 525 7.49 -28.20 3.92
N ALA A 526 6.38 -28.19 4.65
CA ALA A 526 6.19 -27.33 5.82
C ALA A 526 6.12 -28.18 7.12
N TYR A 527 6.52 -27.58 8.24
CA TYR A 527 6.64 -28.24 9.54
C TYR A 527 5.86 -27.47 10.60
N GLU A 528 5.01 -28.15 11.36
CA GLU A 528 4.26 -27.55 12.47
C GLU A 528 5.12 -27.36 13.73
N LEU A 529 4.68 -26.47 14.60
CA LEU A 529 5.33 -26.27 15.90
C LEU A 529 5.04 -27.48 16.78
N THR A 530 6.02 -27.88 17.58
CA THR A 530 5.85 -29.02 18.50
C THR A 530 4.91 -28.70 19.66
N SER A 531 4.74 -27.42 19.98
CA SER A 531 3.72 -26.93 20.90
C SER A 531 3.37 -25.47 20.59
N PRO A 532 2.19 -25.00 21.00
CA PRO A 532 1.85 -23.59 20.91
C PRO A 532 2.80 -22.73 21.76
N LEU A 533 3.00 -21.49 21.34
CA LEU A 533 3.87 -20.52 22.01
C LEU A 533 3.03 -19.45 22.71
N LEU A 534 3.51 -19.01 23.87
CA LEU A 534 2.93 -17.90 24.62
C LEU A 534 4.01 -16.88 24.96
N ILE A 535 3.80 -15.61 24.59
CA ILE A 535 4.74 -14.51 24.85
C ILE A 535 4.04 -13.42 25.65
N PRO A 536 4.38 -13.23 26.93
CA PRO A 536 3.90 -12.09 27.70
C PRO A 536 4.57 -10.80 27.20
N PHE A 537 3.83 -9.70 27.11
CA PHE A 537 4.42 -8.39 26.83
C PHE A 537 3.70 -7.23 27.54
N SER A 538 4.40 -6.11 27.74
CA SER A 538 3.86 -4.92 28.39
C SER A 538 4.22 -3.63 27.65
N VAL A 539 3.45 -2.58 27.95
CA VAL A 539 3.58 -1.23 27.39
C VAL A 539 4.30 -0.32 28.37
N ALA A 540 5.34 0.39 27.91
CA ALA A 540 6.15 1.27 28.74
C ALA A 540 5.52 2.68 28.90
N GLN A 541 5.52 3.24 30.11
CA GLN A 541 5.02 4.60 30.39
C GLN A 541 5.90 5.71 29.80
N PRO A 542 5.33 6.77 29.17
CA PRO A 542 5.99 8.02 28.82
C PRO A 542 6.90 8.64 29.88
N THR A 543 8.16 8.89 29.52
CA THR A 543 9.12 9.69 30.28
C THR A 543 9.50 10.88 29.43
N ALA A 544 9.04 12.06 29.83
CA ALA A 544 9.32 13.31 29.14
C ALA A 544 10.81 13.64 29.24
N TYR A 545 11.47 13.79 28.09
CA TYR A 545 12.82 14.32 27.98
C TYR A 545 12.82 15.50 27.00
N ALA A 546 13.63 16.53 27.29
CA ALA A 546 13.79 17.68 26.40
C ALA A 546 14.44 17.23 25.08
N LEU A 547 13.71 17.39 23.98
CA LEU A 547 14.14 16.93 22.66
C LEU A 547 15.23 17.82 22.05
N THR A 548 16.00 17.18 21.16
CA THR A 548 16.84 17.80 20.14
C THR A 548 15.99 18.59 19.12
N LYS A 549 16.63 19.23 18.14
CA LYS A 549 15.95 20.05 17.11
C LYS A 549 14.78 19.29 16.47
N GLN A 550 13.56 19.76 16.73
CA GLN A 550 12.31 19.19 16.23
C GLN A 550 12.32 19.10 14.70
N GLY A 551 11.93 17.96 14.14
CA GLY A 551 11.86 17.73 12.69
C GLY A 551 13.17 17.31 12.02
N ALA A 552 14.19 16.91 12.78
CA ALA A 552 15.36 16.24 12.21
C ALA A 552 15.06 14.75 11.92
N TRP A 553 15.72 14.15 10.92
CA TRP A 553 15.50 12.74 10.54
C TRP A 553 15.66 11.73 11.69
N TYR A 554 16.44 12.08 12.72
CA TYR A 554 16.73 11.23 13.87
C TYR A 554 15.84 11.52 15.08
N ASP A 555 14.95 12.52 15.02
CA ASP A 555 14.22 13.03 16.18
C ASP A 555 13.42 11.94 16.89
N GLU A 556 12.60 11.21 16.13
CA GLU A 556 11.83 10.06 16.65
C GLU A 556 12.71 8.95 17.22
N THR A 557 13.82 8.66 16.55
CA THR A 557 14.73 7.57 16.95
C THR A 557 15.44 7.92 18.26
N VAL A 558 15.84 9.17 18.42
CA VAL A 558 16.44 9.68 19.65
C VAL A 558 15.44 9.66 20.79
N GLN A 559 14.21 10.11 20.53
CA GLN A 559 13.12 10.03 21.48
C GLN A 559 12.89 8.58 21.92
N TRP A 560 12.72 7.65 20.98
CA TRP A 560 12.57 6.22 21.26
C TRP A 560 13.69 5.67 22.15
N GLY A 561 14.95 6.00 21.87
CA GLY A 561 16.08 5.49 22.66
C GLY A 561 16.14 6.02 24.10
N LEU A 562 15.78 7.30 24.31
CA LEU A 562 15.72 7.90 25.65
C LEU A 562 14.59 7.29 26.48
N GLU A 563 13.45 7.10 25.84
CA GLU A 563 12.23 6.53 26.44
C GLU A 563 12.42 5.08 26.89
N ASN A 564 13.14 4.29 26.10
CA ASN A 564 13.48 2.89 26.41
C ASN A 564 14.72 2.73 27.28
N ARG A 565 15.29 3.84 27.81
CA ARG A 565 16.52 3.86 28.63
C ARG A 565 17.73 3.18 27.94
N ILE A 566 17.69 3.09 26.62
CA ILE A 566 18.78 2.55 25.79
C ILE A 566 19.97 3.49 25.83
N VAL A 567 19.67 4.78 25.72
CA VAL A 567 20.62 5.88 25.80
C VAL A 567 20.27 6.80 26.95
N THR A 568 21.29 7.41 27.53
CA THR A 568 21.13 8.58 28.39
C THR A 568 21.66 9.80 27.65
N GLY A 569 21.12 10.99 27.97
CA GLY A 569 21.76 12.24 27.62
C GLY A 569 23.16 12.34 28.24
N TYR A 570 23.99 13.25 27.74
CA TYR A 570 25.21 13.65 28.42
C TYR A 570 24.88 14.43 29.70
N GLU A 571 25.88 14.69 30.55
CA GLU A 571 25.70 15.46 31.80
C GLU A 571 25.10 16.85 31.58
N ASP A 572 25.28 17.41 30.37
CA ASP A 572 24.68 18.68 29.92
C ASP A 572 23.23 18.54 29.41
N GLY A 573 22.62 17.35 29.53
CA GLY A 573 21.27 17.05 29.10
C GLY A 573 21.11 16.81 27.58
N SER A 574 22.17 16.90 26.78
CA SER A 574 22.07 16.78 25.32
C SER A 574 22.32 15.35 24.80
N PHE A 575 21.72 14.98 23.67
CA PHE A 575 21.98 13.68 23.01
C PHE A 575 23.22 13.70 22.09
N LYS A 576 23.56 14.84 21.47
CA LYS A 576 24.67 15.00 20.50
C LYS A 576 24.59 13.99 19.32
N PRO A 577 23.55 14.06 18.47
CA PRO A 577 23.24 13.05 17.45
C PRO A 577 24.36 12.80 16.42
N ASN A 578 25.15 13.82 16.09
CA ASN A 578 26.24 13.73 15.13
C ASN A 578 27.58 13.26 15.71
N LYS A 579 27.64 13.02 17.02
CA LYS A 579 28.90 12.59 17.67
C LYS A 579 29.24 11.15 17.25
N PRO A 580 30.51 10.85 16.92
CA PRO A 580 30.93 9.47 16.66
C PRO A 580 30.72 8.55 17.86
N VAL A 581 30.38 7.29 17.60
CA VAL A 581 30.11 6.27 18.63
C VAL A 581 31.27 5.32 18.80
N SER A 582 31.62 5.03 20.06
CA SER A 582 32.63 4.03 20.41
C SER A 582 32.08 2.60 20.45
N GLU A 583 32.94 1.57 20.39
CA GLU A 583 32.53 0.16 20.53
C GLU A 583 31.75 -0.07 21.85
N ALA A 584 32.22 0.51 22.96
CA ALA A 584 31.54 0.36 24.25
C ALA A 584 30.18 1.05 24.28
N GLU A 585 30.04 2.24 23.69
CA GLU A 585 28.75 2.93 23.61
C GLU A 585 27.75 2.16 22.73
N PHE A 586 28.17 1.68 21.56
CA PHE A 586 27.29 0.90 20.68
C PHE A 586 26.84 -0.41 21.34
N LEU A 587 27.79 -1.15 21.95
CA LEU A 587 27.47 -2.40 22.64
C LEU A 587 26.49 -2.18 23.80
N ALA A 588 26.66 -1.11 24.56
CA ALA A 588 25.75 -0.74 25.64
C ALA A 588 24.34 -0.41 25.10
N MET A 589 24.23 0.36 24.01
CA MET A 589 22.94 0.63 23.36
C MET A 589 22.28 -0.65 22.89
N LEU A 590 23.02 -1.50 22.18
CA LEU A 590 22.51 -2.75 21.66
C LEU A 590 21.98 -3.65 22.78
N LEU A 591 22.76 -3.88 23.84
CA LEU A 591 22.34 -4.80 24.90
C LEU A 591 21.22 -4.22 25.78
N ARG A 592 21.23 -2.91 26.09
CA ARG A 592 20.14 -2.28 26.85
C ARG A 592 18.80 -2.35 26.13
N ALA A 593 18.80 -2.39 24.80
CA ALA A 593 17.59 -2.52 24.01
C ALA A 593 16.87 -3.86 24.24
N PHE A 594 17.57 -4.89 24.70
CA PHE A 594 17.00 -6.19 25.04
C PHE A 594 17.00 -6.48 26.54
N GLU A 595 17.97 -5.96 27.28
CA GLU A 595 18.20 -6.22 28.70
C GLU A 595 18.39 -4.88 29.45
N PRO A 596 17.32 -4.11 29.67
CA PRO A 596 17.39 -2.76 30.26
C PRO A 596 17.88 -2.79 31.72
N ASP A 597 17.62 -3.90 32.43
CA ASP A 597 18.00 -4.11 33.82
C ASP A 597 19.35 -4.82 33.98
N LEU A 598 20.18 -4.90 32.92
CA LEU A 598 21.52 -5.46 33.01
C LEU A 598 22.35 -4.64 34.02
N SER A 599 22.31 -5.09 35.28
CA SER A 599 22.80 -4.37 36.43
C SER A 599 24.31 -4.19 36.33
N LEU A 600 24.76 -2.95 36.54
CA LEU A 600 26.18 -2.67 36.76
C LEU A 600 26.60 -3.44 38.01
N VAL A 601 27.50 -4.42 37.85
CA VAL A 601 28.12 -5.08 38.98
C VAL A 601 28.86 -4.00 39.77
N GLN A 602 28.47 -3.79 41.03
CA GLN A 602 29.04 -2.74 41.88
C GLN A 602 30.56 -2.94 42.00
N GLY A 603 31.33 -1.99 41.46
CA GLY A 603 32.80 -1.95 41.55
C GLY A 603 33.58 -2.06 40.24
N GLU A 604 32.92 -2.30 39.11
CA GLU A 604 33.55 -2.46 37.79
C GLU A 604 33.33 -1.23 36.88
N ARG A 605 34.13 -1.08 35.81
CA ARG A 605 34.03 0.05 34.87
C ARG A 605 32.65 0.01 34.20
N TRP A 606 32.10 1.17 33.84
CA TRP A 606 30.71 1.31 33.37
C TRP A 606 30.29 0.36 32.23
N ALA A 607 31.22 -0.12 31.41
CA ALA A 607 30.93 -1.01 30.28
C ALA A 607 31.14 -2.51 30.58
N ASP A 608 31.74 -2.88 31.72
CA ASP A 608 32.19 -4.26 31.98
C ASP A 608 31.06 -5.28 31.89
N SER A 609 29.89 -4.97 32.46
CA SER A 609 28.71 -5.85 32.41
C SER A 609 28.23 -6.12 30.98
N TYR A 610 28.32 -5.13 30.07
CA TYR A 610 27.98 -5.31 28.66
C TYR A 610 28.97 -6.24 27.95
N TYR A 611 30.27 -6.12 28.22
CA TYR A 611 31.28 -7.01 27.65
C TYR A 611 31.19 -8.42 28.22
N ALA A 612 30.88 -8.58 29.51
CA ALA A 612 30.62 -9.89 30.11
C ALA A 612 29.41 -10.57 29.46
N ARG A 613 28.31 -9.82 29.27
CA ARG A 613 27.12 -10.33 28.60
C ARG A 613 27.38 -10.68 27.13
N ALA A 614 28.05 -9.80 26.39
CA ALA A 614 28.48 -10.05 25.02
C ALA A 614 29.36 -11.31 24.94
N LYS A 615 30.26 -11.53 25.92
CA LYS A 615 31.12 -12.72 26.00
C LYS A 615 30.30 -13.99 26.18
N ALA A 616 29.31 -13.97 27.06
CA ALA A 616 28.39 -15.08 27.26
C ALA A 616 27.61 -15.41 25.98
N LEU A 617 27.30 -14.39 25.17
CA LEU A 617 26.62 -14.51 23.88
C LEU A 617 27.57 -14.73 22.69
N ARG A 618 28.89 -14.79 22.92
CA ARG A 618 29.95 -14.96 21.90
C ARG A 618 29.97 -13.89 20.79
N TYR A 619 29.58 -12.66 21.11
CA TYR A 619 29.52 -11.55 20.14
C TYR A 619 30.91 -11.07 19.68
N PRO A 620 31.07 -10.61 18.43
CA PRO A 620 32.35 -10.18 17.87
C PRO A 620 32.78 -8.78 18.36
N VAL A 621 33.13 -8.64 19.63
CA VAL A 621 33.72 -7.39 20.16
C VAL A 621 35.25 -7.48 20.23
N LYS A 622 35.95 -6.39 19.92
CA LYS A 622 37.42 -6.37 19.92
C LYS A 622 38.01 -6.35 21.32
N SER A 623 37.24 -5.87 22.31
CA SER A 623 37.76 -5.61 23.65
C SER A 623 37.83 -6.82 24.61
N TYR A 624 37.75 -8.06 24.12
CA TYR A 624 37.96 -9.26 24.96
C TYR A 624 39.40 -9.45 25.41
N THR A 625 40.35 -8.99 24.60
CA THR A 625 41.79 -9.21 24.81
C THR A 625 42.53 -7.95 25.24
N SER A 626 41.91 -6.77 25.10
CA SER A 626 42.45 -5.47 25.51
C SER A 626 41.32 -4.49 25.80
N LEU A 627 41.55 -3.54 26.72
CA LEU A 627 40.57 -2.50 27.06
C LEU A 627 40.65 -1.28 26.14
N THR A 628 41.72 -1.15 25.34
CA THR A 628 41.94 -0.04 24.40
C THR A 628 40.81 0.13 23.37
N PRO A 629 40.27 -0.93 22.73
CA PRO A 629 39.25 -0.78 21.69
C PRO A 629 37.92 -0.20 22.18
N ARG A 630 37.63 -0.28 23.49
CA ARG A 630 36.38 0.22 24.09
C ARG A 630 36.09 1.69 23.79
N GLY A 631 37.15 2.52 23.73
CA GLY A 631 37.04 3.95 23.44
C GLY A 631 37.22 4.32 21.96
N THR A 632 37.44 3.34 21.07
CA THR A 632 37.65 3.59 19.64
C THR A 632 36.33 3.65 18.88
N ILE A 633 36.26 4.49 17.84
CA ILE A 633 35.07 4.63 16.99
C ILE A 633 34.78 3.28 16.32
N ILE A 634 33.55 2.80 16.46
CA ILE A 634 33.12 1.54 15.84
C ILE A 634 32.83 1.75 14.35
N ALA A 635 33.37 0.87 13.51
CA ALA A 635 33.07 0.87 12.08
C ALA A 635 31.72 0.20 11.78
N ARG A 636 31.04 0.66 10.73
CA ARG A 636 29.76 0.11 10.24
C ARG A 636 29.78 -1.41 10.03
N ARG A 637 30.88 -1.94 9.51
CA ARG A 637 31.08 -3.40 9.36
C ARG A 637 31.01 -4.14 10.70
N GLN A 638 31.64 -3.59 11.74
CA GLN A 638 31.60 -4.22 13.07
C GLN A 638 30.20 -4.16 13.66
N VAL A 639 29.45 -3.10 13.38
CA VAL A 639 28.03 -3.02 13.76
C VAL A 639 27.21 -4.08 13.03
N ALA A 640 27.42 -4.27 11.72
CA ALA A 640 26.77 -5.33 10.96
C ALA A 640 27.06 -6.73 11.54
N GLU A 641 28.30 -6.99 11.93
CA GLU A 641 28.68 -8.25 12.59
C GLU A 641 28.02 -8.43 13.97
N LEU A 642 27.93 -7.36 14.77
CA LEU A 642 27.25 -7.41 16.08
C LEU A 642 25.75 -7.62 15.94
N ILE A 643 25.12 -6.93 14.99
CA ILE A 643 23.67 -7.01 14.73
C ILE A 643 23.28 -8.38 14.19
N SER A 644 23.98 -8.87 13.16
CA SER A 644 23.72 -10.23 12.67
C SER A 644 23.93 -11.27 13.78
N SER A 645 24.92 -11.06 14.67
CA SER A 645 25.12 -11.94 15.83
C SER A 645 23.95 -11.96 16.81
N THR A 646 23.17 -10.87 16.94
CA THR A 646 21.97 -10.89 17.80
C THR A 646 20.89 -11.81 17.28
N ASP A 647 20.87 -12.04 15.97
CA ASP A 647 19.97 -12.98 15.31
C ASP A 647 20.55 -14.39 15.22
N GLY A 648 21.62 -14.68 15.99
CA GLY A 648 22.09 -16.05 16.17
C GLY A 648 22.71 -16.62 14.90
N VAL A 649 23.12 -15.75 14.00
CA VAL A 649 23.90 -16.07 12.81
C VAL A 649 25.33 -15.58 12.99
N ARG A 650 26.27 -16.19 12.27
CA ARG A 650 27.68 -15.84 12.30
C ARG A 650 28.14 -15.46 10.90
N PHE A 651 27.58 -14.36 10.40
CA PHE A 651 28.14 -13.64 9.27
C PHE A 651 29.32 -12.75 9.72
N SER A 652 30.22 -12.47 8.79
CA SER A 652 31.39 -11.62 9.02
C SER A 652 31.71 -10.79 7.78
N GLY A 653 32.35 -9.64 7.98
CA GLY A 653 32.76 -8.79 6.88
C GLY A 653 31.58 -8.35 6.03
N ASP A 654 31.70 -8.55 4.73
CA ASP A 654 30.72 -8.09 3.75
C ASP A 654 29.44 -8.95 3.76
N ASP A 655 29.51 -10.21 4.19
CA ASP A 655 28.32 -11.06 4.37
C ASP A 655 27.43 -10.55 5.50
N ALA A 656 28.02 -9.94 6.54
CA ALA A 656 27.24 -9.31 7.60
C ALA A 656 26.56 -8.02 7.12
N ILE A 657 27.22 -7.27 6.23
CA ILE A 657 26.64 -6.08 5.60
C ILE A 657 25.49 -6.50 4.67
N HIS A 658 25.73 -7.54 3.86
CA HIS A 658 24.74 -8.17 3.00
C HIS A 658 23.52 -8.60 3.81
N TYR A 659 23.71 -9.30 4.94
CA TYR A 659 22.62 -9.63 5.85
C TYR A 659 21.79 -8.39 6.22
N LEU A 660 22.41 -7.30 6.67
CA LEU A 660 21.65 -6.12 7.06
C LEU A 660 20.87 -5.50 5.91
N LEU A 661 21.42 -5.50 4.69
CA LEU A 661 20.77 -4.92 3.50
C LEU A 661 19.65 -5.84 2.98
N ALA A 662 19.94 -7.13 2.77
CA ALA A 662 18.99 -8.12 2.26
C ALA A 662 17.78 -8.31 3.18
N PHE A 663 17.98 -8.15 4.49
CA PHE A 663 16.91 -8.28 5.48
C PHE A 663 16.33 -6.93 5.91
N GLY A 664 16.59 -5.83 5.18
CA GLY A 664 15.97 -4.53 5.44
C GLY A 664 16.32 -3.89 6.79
N LEU A 665 17.38 -4.36 7.45
CA LEU A 665 17.89 -3.78 8.69
C LEU A 665 18.66 -2.48 8.43
N ALA A 666 19.02 -2.21 7.18
CA ALA A 666 19.58 -0.96 6.70
C ALA A 666 19.32 -0.76 5.20
N GLU A 667 19.20 0.49 4.76
CA GLU A 667 18.90 0.85 3.36
C GLU A 667 20.15 1.32 2.58
N GLY A 668 21.31 1.47 3.24
CA GLY A 668 22.51 2.03 2.61
C GLY A 668 22.46 3.57 2.46
N LYS A 669 23.29 4.15 1.57
CA LYS A 669 23.29 5.60 1.27
C LYS A 669 23.03 5.92 -0.22
N GLN A 670 22.70 4.89 -1.00
CA GLN A 670 22.49 4.96 -2.44
C GLN A 670 21.07 4.50 -2.76
N ALA A 671 20.57 4.80 -3.95
CA ALA A 671 19.22 4.46 -4.38
C ALA A 671 18.94 2.94 -4.41
N ALA A 672 19.98 2.12 -4.59
CA ALA A 672 19.92 0.66 -4.47
C ALA A 672 20.80 0.16 -3.31
N PRO A 673 20.34 -0.80 -2.50
CA PRO A 673 21.13 -1.41 -1.44
C PRO A 673 22.40 -2.06 -2.00
N SER A 674 23.57 -1.62 -1.54
CA SER A 674 24.84 -2.23 -1.95
C SER A 674 25.85 -2.28 -0.82
N ILE A 675 26.69 -3.31 -0.81
CA ILE A 675 27.76 -3.47 0.18
C ILE A 675 28.72 -2.28 0.15
N GLU A 676 29.03 -1.78 -1.06
CA GLU A 676 29.85 -0.59 -1.26
C GLU A 676 29.16 0.67 -0.72
N GLY A 677 27.89 0.87 -1.06
CA GLY A 677 27.08 2.01 -0.63
C GLY A 677 26.84 2.04 0.89
N PHE A 678 26.87 0.88 1.55
CA PHE A 678 26.82 0.80 3.02
C PHE A 678 28.06 1.41 3.69
N ASN A 679 29.20 1.39 3.00
CA ASN A 679 30.49 1.95 3.43
C ASN A 679 30.96 1.39 4.78
N GLY A 680 31.25 0.09 4.81
CA GLY A 680 31.58 -0.66 6.04
C GLY A 680 32.79 -0.13 6.84
N ALA A 681 33.70 0.63 6.22
CA ALA A 681 34.87 1.20 6.89
C ALA A 681 34.57 2.49 7.68
N LYS A 682 33.45 3.17 7.38
CA LYS A 682 33.09 4.43 8.02
C LYS A 682 32.55 4.20 9.44
N GLY A 683 32.85 5.14 10.34
CA GLY A 683 32.26 5.17 11.68
C GLY A 683 30.79 5.59 11.66
N LEU A 684 30.07 5.32 12.75
CA LEU A 684 28.67 5.74 12.94
C LEU A 684 28.56 7.01 13.78
N THR A 685 27.56 7.83 13.46
CA THR A 685 27.07 8.83 14.40
C THR A 685 26.18 8.20 15.47
N ARG A 686 25.94 8.91 16.58
CA ARG A 686 25.08 8.44 17.68
C ARG A 686 23.64 8.23 17.27
N ALA A 687 23.13 9.07 16.37
CA ALA A 687 21.81 8.90 15.76
C ALA A 687 21.77 7.68 14.83
N GLU A 688 22.76 7.50 13.95
CA GLU A 688 22.84 6.33 13.07
C GLU A 688 22.93 5.04 13.89
N ALA A 689 23.78 5.00 14.92
CA ALA A 689 23.91 3.86 15.83
C ALA A 689 22.58 3.49 16.50
N LEU A 690 21.84 4.49 16.99
CA LEU A 690 20.55 4.26 17.63
C LEU A 690 19.48 3.81 16.61
N GLN A 691 19.53 4.31 15.38
CA GLN A 691 18.67 3.83 14.29
C GLN A 691 18.92 2.37 13.97
N PHE A 692 20.18 1.95 13.88
CA PHE A 692 20.52 0.53 13.72
C PHE A 692 19.91 -0.31 14.85
N VAL A 693 20.07 0.10 16.10
CA VAL A 693 19.47 -0.62 17.24
C VAL A 693 17.94 -0.63 17.16
N ARG A 694 17.29 0.47 16.76
CA ARG A 694 15.83 0.55 16.52
C ARG A 694 15.39 -0.43 15.44
N ASN A 695 16.14 -0.53 14.33
CA ASN A 695 15.86 -1.47 13.25
C ASN A 695 16.00 -2.93 13.72
N VAL A 696 16.99 -3.26 14.55
CA VAL A 696 17.11 -4.62 15.12
C VAL A 696 15.98 -4.93 16.10
N ILE A 697 15.52 -3.96 16.88
CA ILE A 697 14.38 -4.20 17.77
C ILE A 697 13.08 -4.40 16.99
N ARG A 698 12.89 -3.64 15.91
CA ARG A 698 11.69 -3.73 15.05
C ARG A 698 11.70 -4.96 14.14
N TYR A 699 12.86 -5.23 13.55
CA TYR A 699 13.03 -6.13 12.42
C TYR A 699 14.10 -7.20 12.67
N GLY A 700 14.59 -7.36 13.90
CA GLY A 700 15.50 -8.43 14.35
C GLY A 700 14.78 -9.49 15.21
N SER A 701 15.50 -10.49 15.72
CA SER A 701 14.95 -11.71 16.35
C SER A 701 14.12 -11.44 17.61
N GLY A 702 14.25 -10.23 18.15
CA GLY A 702 13.55 -9.76 19.33
C GLY A 702 14.09 -10.33 20.65
N ALA A 703 15.17 -11.10 20.60
CA ALA A 703 15.93 -11.56 21.77
C ALA A 703 17.43 -11.50 21.47
N LEU A 704 18.26 -11.52 22.51
CA LEU A 704 19.71 -11.70 22.35
C LEU A 704 20.03 -13.18 22.25
N LEU A 705 20.43 -13.62 21.06
CA LEU A 705 20.85 -14.99 20.86
C LEU A 705 22.34 -15.19 21.09
N GLU A 706 22.72 -16.41 21.44
CA GLU A 706 24.13 -16.77 21.43
C GLU A 706 24.59 -16.92 19.97
N ARG A 707 25.63 -16.18 19.58
CA ARG A 707 26.24 -16.30 18.26
C ARG A 707 26.82 -17.71 18.07
N PRO A 708 26.55 -18.42 16.96
CA PRO A 708 26.96 -19.82 16.80
C PRO A 708 28.48 -19.98 16.62
N LEU A 709 29.00 -21.17 16.94
CA LEU A 709 30.42 -21.50 16.78
C LEU A 709 30.81 -21.75 15.31
N ARG A 710 29.87 -22.16 14.47
CA ARG A 710 30.11 -22.32 13.03
C ARG A 710 29.75 -21.03 12.30
N ALA A 711 30.47 -20.72 11.23
CA ALA A 711 30.11 -19.62 10.34
C ALA A 711 28.76 -19.94 9.67
N SER A 712 27.96 -18.90 9.44
CA SER A 712 26.74 -19.02 8.63
C SER A 712 27.11 -19.18 7.16
N ASP A 713 26.27 -19.87 6.40
CA ASP A 713 26.50 -20.08 4.97
C ASP A 713 26.10 -18.81 4.21
N ARG A 714 26.96 -18.35 3.31
CA ARG A 714 26.65 -17.21 2.44
C ARG A 714 25.45 -17.52 1.54
N GLY A 715 25.22 -18.78 1.19
CA GLY A 715 24.06 -19.22 0.42
C GLY A 715 22.72 -18.98 1.12
N ASP A 716 22.71 -18.71 2.43
CA ASP A 716 21.51 -18.38 3.20
C ASP A 716 21.09 -16.90 3.02
N LEU A 717 21.91 -16.07 2.35
CA LEU A 717 21.63 -14.66 2.13
C LEU A 717 20.84 -14.45 0.82
N PRO A 718 19.67 -13.79 0.85
CA PRO A 718 18.95 -13.36 -0.36
C PRO A 718 19.82 -12.45 -1.24
N GLU A 719 19.53 -12.33 -2.53
CA GLU A 719 20.17 -11.30 -3.37
C GLU A 719 19.78 -9.88 -2.91
N LEU A 720 20.68 -8.91 -3.14
CA LEU A 720 20.50 -7.50 -2.75
C LEU A 720 19.71 -6.69 -3.77
#